data_AF-A0A2K3D734-F1
#
_entry.id   AF-A0A2K3D734-F1
#
_cell.length_a   1.000
_cell.length_b   1.000
_cell.length_c   1.000
_cell.angle_alpha   90.00
_cell.angle_beta   90.00
_cell.angle_gamma   90.00
#
_symmetry.space_group_name_H-M   'P 1'
#
loop_
_entity.id
_entity.type
_entity.pdbx_description
1 polymer ?
#
loop_
_entity_poly.entity_id
_entity_poly.type
_entity_poly.pdbx_seq_one_letter_code
_entity_poly.pdbx_strand_id
1 'polypeptide(L)'
;MERCMVATSQALRSITSIAGRILSTSRSSTCASLGDPVSQSPESSIDGLRASMAEPLSILSPVKAHFSHDENDSSTDHNNNNKDTTDSNTGKGSPIKTGAAPPKVKLFQLPSQDKVALRDHSNHQQQAPSATTATASPSRNLSSASLASAASEPPSSPLPPGSRGLPSDYQAFIHTSRYARWVEAKRRRETWPETVNRYLDFMQCHLRTTCAYDLPPQLRAELAEAVIALEVMPSMRSMMTAGDALSRCHVAGYNCSYLPIDHPFAFDEALFVLMNGTGVGFSVEAHQVEQLPPVAEKFVNSSTLVVVEDSREGWARALREVLALLWTGQIPRWDTSRLRPKGARLRTFGGRASGPEPLEALFLFAVQLFTRARGRRLSCLECHDLVCKVAEIVVVGGVRRSALISLSDLSDAHMRTAKTGAWWEEAGQRALANNSAVYTEERPDMGVFMAEWKALYDSGSGERGLFSRAACRKQVLRSGGRRDPGWDFGTNPCSEIILRPYQFCNLTEVVVRQDDDAQSLARKVRLATLLGTFQSTLTDFPYLRDIWRTNTEAERLLGVSLTGIMDNTLTAGRRGPPQQLAELLEGLRGAAVAANQDMAAQLGIPASAAVTCVKPSGTVSQLVDAASGIHPRHAEYYIRRVRCTKDDPLTRFMADHGVPLEDCAMRPDTTAIASFPIKSPEGAVTRDDVSAISQLELCLTYQRHWCEHKPSITVTVREHEWMAVGAWVYDHFDELSGVSFLPYDCGSYKQMPYEKVDAATYAALQARMPPALNWAGLRELERGPGAEDKMDAELACTAGGCEQVDLV
;
A
#
# COMPACT_ATOMS: atom_id res chain seq x y z
N MET A 1 0.08 0.64 -58.23
CA MET A 1 0.28 1.93 -57.53
C MET A 1 -0.95 2.84 -57.63
N GLU A 2 -2.14 2.24 -57.78
CA GLU A 2 -3.45 2.90 -57.68
C GLU A 2 -4.32 2.03 -56.75
N ARG A 3 -5.46 2.56 -56.28
CA ARG A 3 -6.29 2.05 -55.15
C ARG A 3 -5.79 2.40 -53.74
N CYS A 4 -5.42 3.66 -53.51
CA CYS A 4 -5.31 4.24 -52.15
C CYS A 4 -5.86 5.68 -52.09
N MET A 5 -7.09 5.88 -52.57
CA MET A 5 -7.72 7.22 -52.60
C MET A 5 -9.26 7.21 -52.50
N VAL A 6 -9.84 6.14 -51.90
CA VAL A 6 -11.31 6.01 -51.70
C VAL A 6 -11.61 5.59 -50.25
N ALA A 7 -11.24 6.44 -49.29
CA ALA A 7 -11.59 6.29 -47.87
C ALA A 7 -11.83 7.63 -47.14
N THR A 8 -11.70 8.77 -47.82
CA THR A 8 -11.54 10.10 -47.17
C THR A 8 -12.61 11.11 -47.60
N SER A 9 -13.84 10.66 -47.85
CA SER A 9 -14.94 11.50 -48.39
C SER A 9 -16.29 11.32 -47.69
N GLN A 10 -16.32 10.73 -46.48
CA GLN A 10 -17.57 10.38 -45.78
C GLN A 10 -17.72 10.95 -44.36
N ALA A 11 -16.79 11.80 -43.92
CA ALA A 11 -16.76 12.39 -42.57
C ALA A 11 -17.01 13.92 -42.52
N LEU A 12 -17.28 14.57 -43.66
CA LEU A 12 -17.26 16.04 -43.77
C LEU A 12 -18.49 16.67 -44.46
N ARG A 13 -19.65 15.99 -44.45
CA ARG A 13 -20.93 16.51 -44.98
C ARG A 13 -22.15 16.22 -44.09
N SER A 14 -22.07 16.54 -42.80
CA SER A 14 -23.23 16.62 -41.89
C SER A 14 -23.01 17.64 -40.77
N ILE A 15 -22.58 18.84 -41.16
CA ILE A 15 -22.61 20.06 -40.34
C ILE A 15 -23.73 20.97 -40.89
N THR A 16 -24.26 21.87 -40.08
CA THR A 16 -25.27 22.90 -40.45
C THR A 16 -26.65 22.40 -40.91
N SER A 17 -27.40 21.82 -39.97
CA SER A 17 -28.85 22.02 -39.85
C SER A 17 -29.27 21.89 -38.38
N ILE A 18 -30.50 22.28 -38.04
CA ILE A 18 -31.07 22.23 -36.67
C ILE A 18 -30.33 23.14 -35.65
N ALA A 19 -30.10 24.39 -36.03
CA ALA A 19 -29.85 25.49 -35.10
C ALA A 19 -30.77 26.67 -35.47
N GLY A 20 -32.08 26.54 -35.21
CA GLY A 20 -33.06 27.53 -35.65
C GLY A 20 -34.53 27.12 -35.63
N ARG A 21 -35.04 26.61 -34.49
CA ARG A 21 -36.48 26.55 -34.15
C ARG A 21 -36.68 26.09 -32.70
N ILE A 22 -37.02 27.03 -31.82
CA ILE A 22 -37.99 26.95 -30.69
C ILE A 22 -37.83 28.26 -29.89
N LEU A 23 -38.87 29.08 -29.91
CA LEU A 23 -39.05 30.29 -29.09
C LEU A 23 -40.56 30.58 -29.00
N SER A 24 -41.00 31.17 -27.89
CA SER A 24 -42.37 31.08 -27.34
C SER A 24 -42.75 29.64 -26.92
N THR A 25 -43.45 29.40 -25.81
CA THR A 25 -44.29 30.24 -24.91
C THR A 25 -43.91 30.02 -23.42
N SER A 26 -44.41 30.71 -22.39
CA SER A 26 -44.73 32.15 -22.18
C SER A 26 -45.18 32.39 -20.71
N ARG A 27 -44.66 33.41 -20.00
CA ARG A 27 -45.11 33.90 -18.65
C ARG A 27 -44.88 32.89 -17.51
N SER A 28 -44.74 33.22 -16.21
CA SER A 28 -44.60 34.48 -15.40
C SER A 28 -43.81 34.10 -14.12
N SER A 29 -43.27 34.97 -13.24
CA SER A 29 -43.69 36.32 -12.81
C SER A 29 -42.54 37.16 -12.18
N THR A 30 -42.81 38.47 -12.06
CA THR A 30 -42.31 39.46 -11.06
C THR A 30 -41.89 38.89 -9.69
N CYS A 31 -40.99 39.50 -8.88
CA CYS A 31 -40.37 40.85 -8.84
C CYS A 31 -39.18 40.87 -7.81
N ALA A 32 -38.38 41.92 -7.52
CA ALA A 32 -38.20 43.31 -8.03
C ALA A 32 -36.82 43.89 -7.60
N SER A 33 -36.41 45.02 -8.21
CA SER A 33 -35.83 46.28 -7.63
C SER A 33 -34.75 46.30 -6.51
N LEU A 34 -33.88 47.31 -6.37
CA LEU A 34 -33.40 48.49 -7.16
C LEU A 34 -32.19 49.07 -6.34
N GLY A 35 -31.22 49.81 -6.92
CA GLY A 35 -30.16 50.39 -6.06
C GLY A 35 -28.97 51.19 -6.63
N ASP A 36 -28.81 51.33 -7.94
CA ASP A 36 -27.87 52.32 -8.56
C ASP A 36 -28.54 53.72 -8.59
N PRO A 37 -27.83 54.89 -8.72
CA PRO A 37 -27.03 55.20 -9.93
C PRO A 37 -25.96 56.36 -9.90
N VAL A 38 -25.37 56.67 -11.08
CA VAL A 38 -24.66 57.94 -11.48
C VAL A 38 -23.27 58.17 -10.82
N SER A 39 -22.16 58.60 -11.47
CA SER A 39 -21.75 58.99 -12.85
C SER A 39 -20.22 58.76 -13.02
N GLN A 40 -19.52 58.91 -14.17
CA GLN A 40 -19.81 59.45 -15.51
C GLN A 40 -18.85 58.83 -16.57
N SER A 41 -19.27 58.83 -17.85
CA SER A 41 -18.50 58.47 -19.06
C SER A 41 -18.31 59.75 -19.94
N PRO A 42 -17.86 59.73 -21.23
CA PRO A 42 -17.37 58.67 -22.14
C PRO A 42 -15.91 58.98 -22.65
N GLU A 43 -15.33 58.55 -23.78
CA GLU A 43 -15.63 57.76 -25.01
C GLU A 43 -14.26 57.18 -25.52
N SER A 44 -14.00 56.45 -26.63
CA SER A 44 -14.73 55.94 -27.82
C SER A 44 -14.04 54.65 -28.38
N SER A 45 -14.70 53.74 -29.11
CA SER A 45 -14.86 53.58 -30.60
C SER A 45 -13.56 53.32 -31.40
N ILE A 46 -13.46 52.45 -32.44
CA ILE A 46 -14.41 51.77 -33.37
C ILE A 46 -14.01 50.27 -33.63
N ASP A 47 -14.94 49.47 -34.20
CA ASP A 47 -14.93 48.01 -34.49
C ASP A 47 -13.99 47.42 -35.58
N GLY A 48 -13.72 46.10 -35.46
CA GLY A 48 -13.71 45.11 -36.56
C GLY A 48 -12.40 44.86 -37.34
N LEU A 49 -12.29 43.84 -38.24
CA LEU A 49 -13.09 42.61 -38.49
C LEU A 49 -12.35 41.66 -39.49
N ARG A 50 -12.46 40.32 -39.30
CA ARG A 50 -12.33 39.20 -40.30
C ARG A 50 -11.08 39.01 -41.23
N ALA A 51 -10.39 37.88 -40.98
CA ALA A 51 -10.31 36.65 -41.82
C ALA A 51 -9.47 36.52 -43.14
N SER A 52 -9.12 35.26 -43.44
CA SER A 52 -8.58 34.64 -44.70
C SER A 52 -7.10 34.94 -45.04
N MET A 53 -6.20 33.94 -45.12
CA MET A 53 -5.91 32.93 -46.17
C MET A 53 -5.05 33.43 -47.34
N ALA A 54 -3.80 32.96 -47.44
CA ALA A 54 -3.11 32.67 -48.71
C ALA A 54 -1.83 31.79 -48.49
N GLU A 55 -1.72 30.73 -49.28
CA GLU A 55 -0.51 29.96 -49.60
C GLU A 55 0.11 30.51 -50.93
N PRO A 56 1.18 29.94 -51.51
CA PRO A 56 2.41 29.34 -50.96
C PRO A 56 3.67 29.88 -51.69
N LEU A 57 4.85 29.30 -51.45
CA LEU A 57 5.85 29.10 -52.52
C LEU A 57 6.73 27.86 -52.21
N SER A 58 7.28 27.24 -53.25
CA SER A 58 7.96 25.93 -53.21
C SER A 58 9.27 25.96 -54.03
N ILE A 59 10.12 24.93 -53.91
CA ILE A 59 10.81 24.21 -55.02
C ILE A 59 12.03 23.35 -54.54
N LEU A 60 11.95 22.05 -54.85
CA LEU A 60 12.99 21.04 -55.18
C LEU A 60 14.31 20.84 -54.39
N SER A 61 14.60 19.55 -54.17
CA SER A 61 15.89 18.88 -53.85
C SER A 61 16.64 18.48 -55.16
N PRO A 62 17.62 17.52 -55.18
CA PRO A 62 18.67 17.12 -54.23
C PRO A 62 20.09 17.03 -54.89
N VAL A 63 21.15 16.73 -54.12
CA VAL A 63 22.46 16.27 -54.67
C VAL A 63 23.06 15.13 -53.81
N LYS A 64 23.66 14.13 -54.46
CA LYS A 64 24.54 13.08 -53.87
C LYS A 64 26.00 13.33 -54.28
N ALA A 65 26.95 12.83 -53.48
CA ALA A 65 28.30 12.50 -53.93
C ALA A 65 28.79 11.19 -53.27
N HIS A 66 29.76 10.52 -53.89
CA HIS A 66 30.33 9.22 -53.50
C HIS A 66 31.88 9.33 -53.39
N PHE A 67 32.58 8.18 -53.39
CA PHE A 67 34.04 7.93 -53.30
C PHE A 67 34.60 7.84 -51.87
N SER A 68 35.45 6.85 -51.52
CA SER A 68 35.77 5.56 -52.18
C SER A 68 36.47 4.59 -51.21
N HIS A 69 36.66 3.32 -51.61
CA HIS A 69 37.46 2.31 -50.89
C HIS A 69 38.98 2.63 -50.90
N ASP A 70 39.73 1.99 -50.00
CA ASP A 70 40.66 0.90 -50.38
C ASP A 70 41.02 0.02 -49.16
N GLU A 71 41.72 -1.10 -49.39
CA GLU A 71 41.78 -2.28 -48.50
C GLU A 71 43.18 -2.54 -47.87
N ASN A 72 43.28 -3.68 -47.16
CA ASN A 72 44.47 -4.46 -46.80
C ASN A 72 45.33 -4.05 -45.60
N ASP A 73 46.04 -4.97 -44.92
CA ASP A 73 45.80 -6.41 -44.64
C ASP A 73 46.86 -6.87 -43.59
N SER A 74 46.61 -7.96 -42.86
CA SER A 74 47.61 -8.77 -42.13
C SER A 74 48.33 -8.08 -40.93
N SER A 75 49.00 -8.76 -39.99
CA SER A 75 48.86 -10.13 -39.48
C SER A 75 49.61 -10.32 -38.14
N THR A 76 49.29 -11.39 -37.42
CA THR A 76 50.19 -12.18 -36.53
C THR A 76 50.98 -11.51 -35.37
N ASP A 77 50.45 -11.73 -34.16
CA ASP A 77 51.02 -12.64 -33.14
C ASP A 77 52.20 -12.21 -32.21
N HIS A 78 52.25 -12.89 -31.04
CA HIS A 78 53.35 -13.01 -30.05
C HIS A 78 53.76 -11.77 -29.19
N ASN A 79 54.33 -11.90 -27.98
CA ASN A 79 54.15 -12.89 -26.89
C ASN A 79 54.81 -12.37 -25.57
N ASN A 80 54.42 -12.91 -24.41
CA ASN A 80 55.20 -13.11 -23.17
C ASN A 80 55.84 -11.92 -22.37
N ASN A 81 55.29 -11.76 -21.15
CA ASN A 81 55.97 -11.86 -19.83
C ASN A 81 56.99 -10.82 -19.29
N ASN A 82 56.98 -10.77 -17.94
CA ASN A 82 58.10 -10.47 -17.01
C ASN A 82 58.59 -9.01 -16.91
N LYS A 83 59.02 -8.50 -15.74
CA LYS A 83 58.83 -8.95 -14.34
C LYS A 83 59.14 -7.84 -13.32
N ASP A 84 58.89 -8.17 -12.05
CA ASP A 84 59.36 -7.54 -10.81
C ASP A 84 60.63 -6.66 -10.90
N THR A 85 60.62 -5.50 -10.23
CA THR A 85 61.65 -5.24 -9.19
C THR A 85 61.19 -4.18 -8.18
N THR A 86 61.58 -4.39 -6.93
CA THR A 86 61.50 -3.42 -5.83
C THR A 86 62.73 -2.52 -5.81
N ASP A 87 62.62 -1.29 -5.29
CA ASP A 87 63.40 -0.98 -4.08
C ASP A 87 62.85 0.19 -3.25
N SER A 88 63.40 0.35 -2.05
CA SER A 88 62.99 1.33 -1.04
C SER A 88 64.07 2.37 -0.77
N ASN A 89 63.69 3.57 -0.29
CA ASN A 89 64.61 4.36 0.54
C ASN A 89 63.86 5.30 1.50
N THR A 90 64.56 5.77 2.54
CA THR A 90 63.97 6.42 3.73
C THR A 90 64.45 7.86 3.92
N GLY A 91 63.59 8.70 4.52
CA GLY A 91 63.93 10.05 4.96
C GLY A 91 63.13 10.44 6.20
N LYS A 92 63.80 11.01 7.21
CA LYS A 92 63.19 11.38 8.51
C LYS A 92 63.00 12.89 8.65
N GLY A 93 61.88 13.29 9.25
CA GLY A 93 61.63 14.65 9.77
C GLY A 93 60.53 14.59 10.83
N SER A 94 60.59 15.42 11.88
CA SER A 94 59.65 15.39 13.01
C SER A 94 59.33 16.83 13.50
N PRO A 95 58.52 17.06 14.55
CA PRO A 95 57.13 17.50 14.32
C PRO A 95 56.76 18.85 14.95
N ILE A 96 55.65 19.44 14.50
CA ILE A 96 55.04 20.65 15.10
C ILE A 96 53.72 20.27 15.81
N LYS A 97 53.39 20.98 16.90
CA LYS A 97 52.38 20.59 17.89
C LYS A 97 51.05 21.36 17.80
N THR A 98 49.97 20.61 18.01
CA THR A 98 48.72 20.96 18.74
C THR A 98 47.91 22.22 18.38
N GLY A 99 46.63 22.00 18.03
CA GLY A 99 45.51 22.94 18.19
C GLY A 99 44.34 22.24 18.89
N ALA A 100 43.56 22.95 19.71
CA ALA A 100 42.65 22.38 20.71
C ALA A 100 41.36 21.72 20.16
N ALA A 101 40.76 20.82 20.95
CA ALA A 101 39.44 20.22 20.74
C ALA A 101 38.43 20.68 21.83
N PRO A 102 37.12 20.78 21.52
CA PRO A 102 36.10 21.25 22.47
C PRO A 102 35.73 20.19 23.55
N PRO A 103 35.13 20.63 24.68
CA PRO A 103 34.94 19.78 25.85
C PRO A 103 33.79 18.75 25.71
N LYS A 104 33.99 17.56 26.27
CA LYS A 104 32.95 16.52 26.38
C LYS A 104 32.06 16.77 27.61
N VAL A 105 30.75 16.77 27.43
CA VAL A 105 29.76 16.76 28.51
C VAL A 105 29.70 15.37 29.15
N LYS A 106 29.50 15.29 30.47
CA LYS A 106 29.39 14.03 31.21
C LYS A 106 28.04 13.35 30.95
N LEU A 107 28.07 12.07 30.60
CA LEU A 107 26.92 11.16 30.70
C LEU A 107 27.03 10.34 31.99
N PHE A 108 25.89 9.97 32.56
CA PHE A 108 25.81 9.21 33.81
C PHE A 108 26.25 7.75 33.62
N GLN A 109 26.96 7.21 34.62
CA GLN A 109 27.14 5.77 34.78
C GLN A 109 26.03 5.20 35.69
N LEU A 110 25.61 3.96 35.42
CA LEU A 110 24.86 3.12 36.35
C LEU A 110 25.65 1.82 36.61
N PRO A 111 25.46 1.15 37.77
CA PRO A 111 26.41 0.14 38.25
C PRO A 111 26.20 -1.25 37.62
N SER A 112 27.27 -2.06 37.63
CA SER A 112 27.26 -3.46 37.19
C SER A 112 27.20 -4.43 38.38
N GLN A 113 26.18 -5.29 38.41
CA GLN A 113 26.07 -6.52 39.21
C GLN A 113 25.10 -7.49 38.49
N ASP A 114 25.24 -8.82 38.56
CA ASP A 114 26.41 -9.63 38.93
C ASP A 114 26.32 -11.01 38.25
N LYS A 115 27.42 -11.78 38.23
CA LYS A 115 27.41 -13.16 37.68
C LYS A 115 27.06 -14.18 38.75
N VAL A 116 26.06 -15.02 38.48
CA VAL A 116 25.87 -16.33 39.15
C VAL A 116 25.76 -17.41 38.07
N ALA A 117 26.32 -18.60 38.33
CA ALA A 117 26.48 -19.66 37.35
C ALA A 117 26.16 -21.05 37.93
N LEU A 118 26.01 -22.04 37.03
CA LEU A 118 25.85 -23.48 37.29
C LEU A 118 24.50 -23.84 37.94
N ARG A 119 23.76 -24.83 37.42
CA ARG A 119 24.19 -26.23 37.28
C ARG A 119 23.46 -26.98 36.16
N ASP A 120 24.18 -27.88 35.50
CA ASP A 120 23.61 -29.06 34.86
C ASP A 120 23.00 -30.02 35.88
N HIS A 121 21.97 -30.77 35.47
CA HIS A 121 21.88 -32.18 35.83
C HIS A 121 21.06 -32.95 34.79
N SER A 122 21.67 -33.99 34.22
CA SER A 122 21.06 -34.93 33.29
C SER A 122 20.46 -36.14 34.02
N ASN A 123 19.32 -36.61 33.52
CA ASN A 123 18.83 -38.01 33.47
C ASN A 123 17.31 -38.00 33.28
N HIS A 124 16.60 -39.00 32.76
CA HIS A 124 16.80 -40.14 31.83
C HIS A 124 15.55 -41.03 32.09
N GLN A 125 15.13 -41.85 31.12
CA GLN A 125 14.12 -42.92 31.25
C GLN A 125 12.67 -42.43 31.46
N GLN A 126 11.77 -42.63 30.48
CA GLN A 126 11.11 -43.88 30.02
C GLN A 126 9.92 -44.31 30.90
N GLN A 127 8.71 -44.22 30.35
CA GLN A 127 7.86 -45.39 30.03
C GLN A 127 6.55 -44.97 29.33
N ALA A 128 6.04 -45.86 28.47
CA ALA A 128 4.65 -45.92 27.99
C ALA A 128 4.12 -47.34 28.32
N PRO A 129 2.80 -47.60 28.31
CA PRO A 129 2.20 -48.08 27.04
C PRO A 129 0.68 -47.77 26.86
N SER A 130 0.14 -48.20 25.69
CA SER A 130 -1.27 -48.61 25.40
C SER A 130 -2.44 -47.72 25.88
N ALA A 131 -3.29 -47.09 25.06
CA ALA A 131 -4.02 -47.47 23.82
C ALA A 131 -5.24 -48.39 24.02
N THR A 132 -6.45 -47.90 23.67
CA THR A 132 -7.59 -48.69 23.13
C THR A 132 -8.58 -47.81 22.36
N THR A 133 -9.47 -48.43 21.55
CA THR A 133 -10.36 -47.78 20.56
C THR A 133 -11.82 -48.24 20.64
N ALA A 134 -12.79 -47.32 20.51
CA ALA A 134 -14.15 -47.49 19.95
C ALA A 134 -14.84 -46.10 19.90
N THR A 135 -15.58 -45.58 18.91
CA THR A 135 -16.44 -46.04 17.79
C THR A 135 -17.93 -46.28 18.09
N ALA A 136 -18.78 -45.64 17.25
CA ALA A 136 -20.19 -45.91 16.92
C ALA A 136 -21.33 -45.21 17.71
N SER A 137 -22.14 -44.44 16.96
CA SER A 137 -23.55 -44.10 17.25
C SER A 137 -24.49 -45.18 16.66
N PRO A 138 -25.83 -45.15 16.89
CA PRO A 138 -26.72 -44.71 15.79
C PRO A 138 -28.13 -44.16 16.16
N SER A 139 -28.83 -43.69 15.09
CA SER A 139 -30.28 -43.75 14.81
C SER A 139 -31.36 -42.89 15.54
N ARG A 140 -31.85 -41.88 14.80
CA ARG A 140 -33.26 -41.58 14.40
C ARG A 140 -34.46 -41.89 15.33
N ASN A 141 -35.38 -40.91 15.44
CA ASN A 141 -36.74 -40.98 14.84
C ASN A 141 -37.47 -39.62 14.79
N LEU A 142 -38.66 -39.55 14.15
CA LEU A 142 -39.43 -38.33 13.88
C LEU A 142 -40.77 -38.25 14.67
N SER A 143 -41.25 -37.02 14.91
CA SER A 143 -42.68 -36.67 15.09
C SER A 143 -42.93 -35.20 14.70
N SER A 144 -44.19 -34.72 14.68
CA SER A 144 -44.63 -33.54 13.90
C SER A 144 -45.50 -32.51 14.65
N ALA A 145 -45.68 -31.34 14.00
CA ALA A 145 -46.49 -30.15 14.39
C ALA A 145 -45.92 -29.31 15.57
N SER A 146 -46.14 -27.99 15.64
CA SER A 146 -47.15 -27.12 14.99
C SER A 146 -46.61 -25.75 14.52
N LEU A 147 -47.48 -24.88 14.00
CA LEU A 147 -47.17 -23.54 13.50
C LEU A 147 -47.27 -22.46 14.61
N ALA A 148 -46.22 -21.64 14.73
CA ALA A 148 -46.26 -20.33 15.41
C ALA A 148 -45.27 -19.37 14.73
N SER A 149 -45.62 -18.10 14.62
CA SER A 149 -44.80 -17.10 13.91
C SER A 149 -43.66 -16.57 14.78
N ALA A 150 -42.42 -16.89 14.43
CA ALA A 150 -41.22 -16.22 14.92
C ALA A 150 -40.63 -15.32 13.81
N ALA A 151 -39.98 -14.22 14.18
CA ALA A 151 -39.27 -13.37 13.23
C ALA A 151 -38.09 -14.15 12.63
N SER A 152 -37.90 -14.05 11.31
CA SER A 152 -36.83 -14.75 10.61
C SER A 152 -35.46 -14.18 11.02
N GLU A 153 -34.67 -14.98 11.74
CA GLU A 153 -33.23 -14.75 11.87
C GLU A 153 -32.57 -14.71 10.47
N PRO A 154 -31.50 -13.93 10.28
CA PRO A 154 -30.76 -13.95 9.01
C PRO A 154 -30.21 -15.36 8.73
N PRO A 155 -30.16 -15.79 7.46
CA PRO A 155 -29.80 -17.16 7.11
C PRO A 155 -28.43 -17.55 7.68
N SER A 156 -28.35 -18.76 8.24
CA SER A 156 -27.14 -19.28 8.87
C SER A 156 -25.99 -19.34 7.87
N SER A 157 -24.91 -18.61 8.16
CA SER A 157 -23.67 -18.64 7.37
C SER A 157 -23.16 -20.07 7.18
N PRO A 158 -22.64 -20.45 5.98
CA PRO A 158 -22.13 -21.81 5.71
C PRO A 158 -20.79 -22.12 6.41
N LEU A 159 -20.37 -21.32 7.39
CA LEU A 159 -19.10 -21.45 8.10
C LEU A 159 -19.30 -22.08 9.48
N PRO A 160 -18.43 -23.03 9.91
CA PRO A 160 -18.67 -23.84 11.10
C PRO A 160 -18.64 -23.04 12.42
N PRO A 161 -19.48 -23.41 13.41
CA PRO A 161 -19.57 -22.70 14.68
C PRO A 161 -18.38 -22.98 15.62
N GLY A 162 -17.31 -22.21 15.47
CA GLY A 162 -16.17 -22.20 16.42
C GLY A 162 -15.22 -21.01 16.30
N SER A 163 -15.14 -20.39 15.12
CA SER A 163 -14.00 -19.58 14.65
C SER A 163 -14.31 -18.09 14.43
N ARG A 164 -15.31 -17.54 15.13
CA ARG A 164 -15.91 -16.19 14.87
C ARG A 164 -16.46 -15.98 13.44
N GLY A 165 -16.69 -17.07 12.69
CA GLY A 165 -17.25 -17.03 11.33
C GLY A 165 -16.18 -16.95 10.23
N LEU A 166 -15.08 -17.70 10.37
CA LEU A 166 -13.99 -17.82 9.38
C LEU A 166 -13.53 -19.29 9.26
N PRO A 167 -12.90 -19.75 8.17
CA PRO A 167 -12.59 -21.19 8.02
C PRO A 167 -11.55 -21.75 9.00
N SER A 168 -10.64 -20.92 9.55
CA SER A 168 -9.58 -21.38 10.45
C SER A 168 -9.19 -20.35 11.52
N ASP A 169 -8.54 -20.82 12.59
CA ASP A 169 -8.01 -19.96 13.66
C ASP A 169 -6.91 -19.00 13.21
N TYR A 170 -6.14 -19.34 12.17
CA TYR A 170 -5.17 -18.41 11.60
C TYR A 170 -5.85 -17.20 10.95
N GLN A 171 -6.97 -17.44 10.25
CA GLN A 171 -7.78 -16.38 9.65
C GLN A 171 -8.51 -15.58 10.73
N ALA A 172 -9.06 -16.25 11.76
CA ALA A 172 -9.68 -15.62 12.92
C ALA A 172 -8.68 -14.73 13.70
N PHE A 173 -7.41 -15.14 13.81
CA PHE A 173 -6.32 -14.34 14.34
C PHE A 173 -6.07 -13.08 13.50
N ILE A 174 -6.02 -13.19 12.15
CA ILE A 174 -5.80 -12.02 11.27
C ILE A 174 -6.96 -11.03 11.35
N HIS A 175 -8.21 -11.51 11.34
CA HIS A 175 -9.39 -10.67 11.55
C HIS A 175 -9.36 -9.99 12.92
N THR A 176 -9.18 -10.78 13.99
CA THR A 176 -9.18 -10.31 15.37
C THR A 176 -8.08 -9.30 15.64
N SER A 177 -6.88 -9.47 15.07
CA SER A 177 -5.74 -8.58 15.27
C SER A 177 -5.76 -7.28 14.46
N ARG A 178 -6.57 -7.17 13.38
CA ARG A 178 -6.47 -6.04 12.43
C ARG A 178 -7.78 -5.35 12.06
N TYR A 179 -8.91 -6.05 12.10
CA TYR A 179 -10.17 -5.58 11.52
C TYR A 179 -11.33 -5.58 12.52
N ALA A 180 -11.32 -6.51 13.49
CA ALA A 180 -12.33 -6.60 14.54
C ALA A 180 -12.19 -5.47 15.57
N ARG A 181 -13.18 -4.58 15.67
CA ARG A 181 -13.22 -3.53 16.72
C ARG A 181 -13.75 -4.06 18.03
N TRP A 182 -13.41 -3.39 19.14
CA TRP A 182 -14.06 -3.59 20.43
C TRP A 182 -15.47 -2.98 20.43
N VAL A 183 -16.48 -3.75 20.82
CA VAL A 183 -17.88 -3.32 20.92
C VAL A 183 -18.26 -3.25 22.40
N GLU A 184 -18.28 -2.04 22.96
CA GLU A 184 -18.39 -1.82 24.40
C GLU A 184 -19.65 -2.46 25.01
N ALA A 185 -20.80 -2.26 24.38
CA ALA A 185 -22.08 -2.87 24.79
C ALA A 185 -22.09 -4.41 24.75
N LYS A 186 -21.22 -5.05 23.96
CA LYS A 186 -21.07 -6.52 23.92
C LYS A 186 -19.86 -7.02 24.72
N ARG A 187 -19.03 -6.12 25.27
CA ARG A 187 -17.80 -6.38 26.04
C ARG A 187 -16.87 -7.43 25.37
N ARG A 188 -16.72 -7.34 24.04
CA ARG A 188 -15.83 -8.18 23.20
C ARG A 188 -15.46 -7.48 21.89
N ARG A 189 -14.49 -8.03 21.14
CA ARG A 189 -14.30 -7.67 19.72
C ARG A 189 -15.41 -8.23 18.82
N GLU A 190 -15.61 -7.60 17.66
CA GLU A 190 -16.51 -8.02 16.56
C GLU A 190 -16.24 -9.46 16.09
N THR A 191 -17.27 -10.13 15.56
CA THR A 191 -17.15 -11.31 14.68
C THR A 191 -16.95 -10.88 13.22
N TRP A 192 -16.62 -11.81 12.32
CA TRP A 192 -16.43 -11.47 10.91
C TRP A 192 -17.71 -10.88 10.26
N PRO A 193 -18.91 -11.50 10.41
CA PRO A 193 -20.16 -10.90 9.91
C PRO A 193 -20.51 -9.53 10.52
N GLU A 194 -20.13 -9.25 11.77
CA GLU A 194 -20.32 -7.92 12.38
C GLU A 194 -19.43 -6.86 11.72
N THR A 195 -18.15 -7.19 11.46
CA THR A 195 -17.23 -6.32 10.72
C THR A 195 -17.71 -6.05 9.29
N VAL A 196 -18.24 -7.06 8.59
CA VAL A 196 -18.80 -6.91 7.23
C VAL A 196 -20.05 -6.01 7.22
N ASN A 197 -21.00 -6.24 8.13
CA ASN A 197 -22.20 -5.42 8.20
C ASN A 197 -21.86 -3.95 8.55
N ARG A 198 -20.98 -3.68 9.53
CA ARG A 198 -20.53 -2.30 9.83
C ARG A 198 -20.00 -1.56 8.60
N TYR A 199 -19.30 -2.24 7.70
CA TYR A 199 -18.83 -1.64 6.45
C TYR A 199 -19.99 -1.37 5.48
N LEU A 200 -20.89 -2.34 5.26
CA LEU A 200 -22.03 -2.16 4.34
C LEU A 200 -23.06 -1.14 4.84
N ASP A 201 -23.31 -1.08 6.15
CA ASP A 201 -24.19 -0.08 6.78
C ASP A 201 -23.63 1.33 6.64
N PHE A 202 -22.31 1.48 6.82
CA PHE A 202 -21.62 2.74 6.54
C PHE A 202 -21.74 3.14 5.06
N MET A 203 -21.45 2.22 4.13
CA MET A 203 -21.52 2.52 2.70
C MET A 203 -22.96 2.81 2.24
N GLN A 204 -23.98 2.09 2.73
CA GLN A 204 -25.37 2.38 2.42
C GLN A 204 -25.79 3.76 2.94
N CYS A 205 -25.36 4.14 4.14
CA CYS A 205 -25.62 5.47 4.69
C CYS A 205 -24.94 6.56 3.83
N HIS A 206 -23.66 6.37 3.50
CA HIS A 206 -22.86 7.27 2.66
C HIS A 206 -23.48 7.46 1.27
N LEU A 207 -23.77 6.38 0.52
CA LEU A 207 -24.33 6.47 -0.83
C LEU A 207 -25.71 7.15 -0.83
N ARG A 208 -26.52 6.95 0.22
CA ARG A 208 -27.81 7.64 0.38
C ARG A 208 -27.63 9.14 0.62
N THR A 209 -26.60 9.56 1.37
CA THR A 209 -26.35 10.99 1.67
C THR A 209 -25.57 11.73 0.58
N THR A 210 -24.63 11.08 -0.12
CA THR A 210 -23.77 11.75 -1.12
C THR A 210 -24.23 11.56 -2.57
N CYS A 211 -24.91 10.45 -2.87
CA CYS A 211 -25.32 10.08 -4.24
C CYS A 211 -26.84 9.94 -4.40
N ALA A 212 -27.62 10.21 -3.35
CA ALA A 212 -29.06 9.95 -3.27
C ALA A 212 -29.47 8.50 -3.61
N TYR A 213 -28.54 7.55 -3.51
CA TYR A 213 -28.71 6.17 -3.93
C TYR A 213 -29.03 5.28 -2.73
N ASP A 214 -30.24 4.69 -2.70
CA ASP A 214 -30.57 3.69 -1.69
C ASP A 214 -30.23 2.28 -2.19
N LEU A 215 -29.26 1.64 -1.53
CA LEU A 215 -28.73 0.33 -1.93
C LEU A 215 -29.83 -0.76 -1.84
N PRO A 216 -30.22 -1.41 -2.96
CA PRO A 216 -31.29 -2.41 -2.95
C PRO A 216 -31.02 -3.55 -1.96
N PRO A 217 -31.99 -3.98 -1.13
CA PRO A 217 -31.76 -4.99 -0.09
C PRO A 217 -31.18 -6.31 -0.60
N GLN A 218 -31.60 -6.75 -1.80
CA GLN A 218 -31.11 -7.97 -2.45
C GLN A 218 -29.62 -7.83 -2.84
N LEU A 219 -29.22 -6.67 -3.37
CA LEU A 219 -27.83 -6.40 -3.71
C LEU A 219 -26.96 -6.24 -2.46
N ARG A 220 -27.49 -5.62 -1.39
CA ARG A 220 -26.83 -5.58 -0.08
C ARG A 220 -26.59 -6.99 0.48
N ALA A 221 -27.56 -7.89 0.33
CA ALA A 221 -27.42 -9.29 0.76
C ALA A 221 -26.37 -10.05 -0.06
N GLU A 222 -26.44 -9.99 -1.40
CA GLU A 222 -25.47 -10.61 -2.31
C GLU A 222 -24.02 -10.17 -2.00
N LEU A 223 -23.82 -8.88 -1.73
CA LEU A 223 -22.53 -8.31 -1.32
C LEU A 223 -22.10 -8.76 0.08
N ALA A 224 -23.02 -8.83 1.04
CA ALA A 224 -22.71 -9.31 2.39
C ALA A 224 -22.29 -10.79 2.37
N GLU A 225 -23.03 -11.63 1.66
CA GLU A 225 -22.77 -13.07 1.53
C GLU A 225 -21.42 -13.34 0.86
N ALA A 226 -21.12 -12.68 -0.26
CA ALA A 226 -19.85 -12.88 -0.98
C ALA A 226 -18.61 -12.42 -0.17
N VAL A 227 -18.73 -11.38 0.67
CA VAL A 227 -17.65 -10.96 1.57
C VAL A 227 -17.55 -11.87 2.80
N ILE A 228 -18.68 -12.30 3.38
CA ILE A 228 -18.70 -13.25 4.51
C ILE A 228 -18.07 -14.59 4.09
N ALA A 229 -18.43 -15.12 2.91
CA ALA A 229 -17.92 -16.37 2.35
C ALA A 229 -16.48 -16.28 1.80
N LEU A 230 -15.80 -15.13 1.94
CA LEU A 230 -14.43 -14.92 1.49
C LEU A 230 -14.23 -15.12 -0.03
N GLU A 231 -15.19 -14.67 -0.82
CA GLU A 231 -15.15 -14.68 -2.30
C GLU A 231 -14.62 -13.36 -2.88
N VAL A 232 -14.98 -12.25 -2.25
CA VAL A 232 -14.55 -10.89 -2.62
C VAL A 232 -14.24 -10.07 -1.38
N MET A 233 -13.35 -9.10 -1.48
CA MET A 233 -13.05 -8.14 -0.41
C MET A 233 -13.22 -6.70 -0.91
N PRO A 234 -13.89 -5.82 -0.13
CA PRO A 234 -13.80 -4.37 -0.33
C PRO A 234 -12.41 -3.85 0.07
N SER A 235 -12.24 -2.52 0.09
CA SER A 235 -11.10 -1.89 0.75
C SER A 235 -11.03 -2.35 2.22
N MET A 236 -10.00 -3.14 2.53
CA MET A 236 -9.73 -3.57 3.92
C MET A 236 -9.38 -2.40 4.83
N ARG A 237 -8.93 -1.27 4.26
CA ARG A 237 -8.77 -0.01 4.99
C ARG A 237 -10.16 0.53 5.37
N SER A 238 -11.13 0.58 4.47
CA SER A 238 -12.52 0.93 4.79
C SER A 238 -13.19 -0.06 5.75
N MET A 239 -12.94 -1.36 5.66
CA MET A 239 -13.40 -2.35 6.66
C MET A 239 -12.86 -2.03 8.08
N MET A 240 -11.61 -1.58 8.18
CA MET A 240 -11.01 -1.16 9.44
C MET A 240 -11.59 0.18 9.97
N THR A 241 -11.93 1.13 9.09
CA THR A 241 -12.23 2.54 9.45
C THR A 241 -13.71 2.94 9.38
N ALA A 242 -14.58 2.21 8.69
CA ALA A 242 -16.01 2.48 8.54
C ALA A 242 -16.72 2.85 9.87
N GLY A 243 -17.55 3.89 9.84
CA GLY A 243 -18.02 4.64 11.01
C GLY A 243 -17.17 5.91 11.23
N ASP A 244 -17.14 6.41 12.48
CA ASP A 244 -16.52 7.68 12.91
C ASP A 244 -15.13 8.03 12.36
N ALA A 245 -14.28 7.04 12.08
CA ALA A 245 -12.93 7.31 11.56
C ALA A 245 -12.95 7.65 10.06
N LEU A 246 -13.90 7.07 9.31
CA LEU A 246 -14.03 7.24 7.87
C LEU A 246 -14.95 8.42 7.50
N SER A 247 -16.04 8.63 8.25
CA SER A 247 -16.96 9.78 8.02
C SER A 247 -16.34 11.16 8.30
N ARG A 248 -15.21 11.21 9.03
CA ARG A 248 -14.50 12.47 9.34
C ARG A 248 -13.37 12.79 8.36
N CYS A 249 -12.91 11.81 7.57
CA CYS A 249 -11.81 11.98 6.62
C CYS A 249 -11.67 10.73 5.74
N HIS A 250 -11.97 10.84 4.45
CA HIS A 250 -11.98 9.67 3.57
C HIS A 250 -10.59 9.18 3.15
N VAL A 251 -9.51 9.91 3.47
CA VAL A 251 -8.13 9.38 3.38
C VAL A 251 -8.02 8.06 4.15
N ALA A 252 -8.74 7.95 5.28
CA ALA A 252 -8.88 6.74 6.08
C ALA A 252 -9.57 5.57 5.38
N GLY A 253 -10.05 5.70 4.14
CA GLY A 253 -10.64 4.63 3.31
C GLY A 253 -9.67 4.03 2.29
N TYR A 254 -8.60 4.75 1.95
CA TYR A 254 -7.67 4.37 0.88
C TYR A 254 -6.42 3.65 1.40
N ASN A 255 -6.04 2.57 0.70
CA ASN A 255 -4.92 1.74 1.11
C ASN A 255 -3.57 2.48 1.00
N CYS A 256 -3.37 3.20 -0.11
CA CYS A 256 -2.16 3.95 -0.45
C CYS A 256 -2.46 5.19 -1.33
N SER A 257 -1.43 5.98 -1.62
CA SER A 257 -1.43 7.17 -2.50
C SER A 257 -0.12 7.35 -3.28
N TYR A 258 -0.04 8.40 -4.10
CA TYR A 258 1.18 8.98 -4.65
C TYR A 258 1.22 10.51 -4.51
N LEU A 259 2.39 11.09 -4.20
CA LEU A 259 2.64 12.54 -4.22
C LEU A 259 4.11 12.89 -4.61
N PRO A 260 4.36 13.82 -5.53
CA PRO A 260 5.70 14.36 -5.78
C PRO A 260 6.15 15.27 -4.62
N ILE A 261 7.47 15.40 -4.42
CA ILE A 261 8.04 16.38 -3.50
C ILE A 261 8.35 17.69 -4.27
N ASP A 262 7.30 18.31 -4.81
CA ASP A 262 7.35 19.55 -5.61
C ASP A 262 7.07 20.83 -4.80
N HIS A 263 6.50 20.70 -3.59
CA HIS A 263 6.01 21.82 -2.79
C HIS A 263 6.28 21.61 -1.29
N PRO A 264 6.60 22.65 -0.50
CA PRO A 264 6.79 22.55 0.95
C PRO A 264 5.72 21.77 1.73
N PHE A 265 4.45 21.83 1.31
CA PHE A 265 3.36 21.11 1.98
C PHE A 265 3.37 19.59 1.73
N ALA A 266 4.12 19.09 0.74
CA ALA A 266 4.18 17.66 0.44
C ALA A 266 4.67 16.82 1.64
N PHE A 267 5.52 17.39 2.50
CA PHE A 267 6.02 16.73 3.71
C PHE A 267 4.93 16.58 4.80
N ASP A 268 4.08 17.59 5.01
CA ASP A 268 2.98 17.50 5.98
C ASP A 268 1.77 16.72 5.45
N GLU A 269 1.50 16.78 4.15
CA GLU A 269 0.50 15.93 3.50
C GLU A 269 0.92 14.46 3.56
N ALA A 270 2.21 14.14 3.33
CA ALA A 270 2.75 12.79 3.54
C ALA A 270 2.55 12.33 4.99
N LEU A 271 2.88 13.16 5.98
CA LEU A 271 2.65 12.87 7.41
C LEU A 271 1.15 12.60 7.68
N PHE A 272 0.26 13.47 7.18
CA PHE A 272 -1.19 13.31 7.37
C PHE A 272 -1.74 12.01 6.75
N VAL A 273 -1.33 11.68 5.52
CA VAL A 273 -1.76 10.46 4.83
C VAL A 273 -1.24 9.22 5.57
N LEU A 274 0.03 9.22 6.01
CA LEU A 274 0.60 8.12 6.80
C LEU A 274 -0.11 7.95 8.15
N MET A 275 -0.52 9.03 8.83
CA MET A 275 -1.31 8.97 10.06
C MET A 275 -2.78 8.52 9.86
N ASN A 276 -3.29 8.50 8.63
CA ASN A 276 -4.53 7.77 8.29
C ASN A 276 -4.27 6.27 8.06
N GLY A 277 -3.00 5.84 8.12
CA GLY A 277 -2.55 4.47 7.89
C GLY A 277 -2.44 4.10 6.40
N THR A 278 -2.46 5.10 5.52
CA THR A 278 -2.41 5.01 4.07
C THR A 278 -0.94 5.09 3.62
N GLY A 279 -0.47 4.12 2.84
CA GLY A 279 0.92 4.11 2.37
C GLY A 279 1.18 5.20 1.31
N VAL A 280 2.36 5.83 1.32
CA VAL A 280 2.66 6.96 0.42
C VAL A 280 3.75 6.55 -0.56
N GLY A 281 3.41 6.46 -1.85
CA GLY A 281 4.43 6.57 -2.88
C GLY A 281 4.83 8.03 -3.01
N PHE A 282 6.12 8.30 -3.13
CA PHE A 282 6.59 9.66 -3.35
C PHE A 282 7.74 9.68 -4.34
N SER A 283 7.95 10.84 -4.95
CA SER A 283 9.09 11.06 -5.83
C SER A 283 9.95 12.23 -5.35
N VAL A 284 11.25 12.04 -5.49
CA VAL A 284 12.30 13.03 -5.26
C VAL A 284 13.13 13.24 -6.53
N GLU A 285 12.50 13.07 -7.70
CA GLU A 285 13.11 13.41 -8.98
C GLU A 285 13.50 14.90 -9.04
N ALA A 286 14.63 15.21 -9.68
CA ALA A 286 15.25 16.54 -9.65
C ALA A 286 14.29 17.66 -10.09
N HIS A 287 13.51 17.45 -11.16
CA HIS A 287 12.54 18.44 -11.67
C HIS A 287 11.40 18.76 -10.71
N GLN A 288 11.19 17.94 -9.67
CA GLN A 288 10.23 18.19 -8.60
C GLN A 288 10.95 18.91 -7.44
N VAL A 289 12.08 18.37 -6.97
CA VAL A 289 12.83 18.90 -5.83
C VAL A 289 13.38 20.32 -6.09
N GLU A 290 13.72 20.65 -7.34
CA GLU A 290 14.15 21.99 -7.76
C GLU A 290 13.06 23.07 -7.59
N GLN A 291 11.78 22.68 -7.50
CA GLN A 291 10.66 23.60 -7.26
C GLN A 291 10.61 24.07 -5.80
N LEU A 292 11.17 23.30 -4.85
CA LEU A 292 11.25 23.68 -3.45
C LEU A 292 12.10 24.95 -3.26
N PRO A 293 11.66 25.93 -2.44
CA PRO A 293 12.42 27.16 -2.24
C PRO A 293 13.80 26.91 -1.61
N PRO A 294 14.80 27.77 -1.90
CA PRO A 294 16.10 27.69 -1.24
C PRO A 294 15.97 27.95 0.26
N VAL A 295 16.80 27.25 1.04
CA VAL A 295 16.89 27.41 2.49
C VAL A 295 17.76 28.61 2.82
N ALA A 296 17.35 29.42 3.80
CA ALA A 296 18.09 30.61 4.23
C ALA A 296 19.57 30.33 4.58
N GLU A 297 20.46 31.28 4.26
CA GLU A 297 21.90 31.19 4.57
C GLU A 297 22.22 31.20 6.08
N LYS A 298 21.35 31.83 6.86
CA LYS A 298 21.57 32.17 8.28
C LYS A 298 20.40 31.64 9.09
N PHE A 299 20.72 30.94 10.17
CA PHE A 299 19.75 30.42 11.12
C PHE A 299 19.81 31.19 12.44
N VAL A 300 18.64 31.55 12.98
CA VAL A 300 18.48 32.21 14.28
C VAL A 300 17.46 31.45 15.13
N ASN A 301 17.72 31.37 16.44
CA ASN A 301 16.75 30.84 17.40
C ASN A 301 15.62 31.86 17.57
N SER A 302 14.41 31.50 17.17
CA SER A 302 13.23 32.37 17.24
C SER A 302 12.51 32.24 18.59
N SER A 303 11.74 33.25 18.96
CA SER A 303 10.80 33.21 20.08
C SER A 303 9.45 32.58 19.70
N THR A 304 9.19 32.37 18.40
CA THR A 304 7.97 31.71 17.90
C THR A 304 7.81 30.31 18.50
N LEU A 305 6.61 30.05 19.02
CA LEU A 305 6.23 28.78 19.65
C LEU A 305 5.15 28.08 18.81
N VAL A 306 5.50 26.93 18.23
CA VAL A 306 4.56 26.04 17.53
C VAL A 306 3.85 25.16 18.56
N VAL A 307 2.55 25.34 18.75
CA VAL A 307 1.76 24.59 19.74
C VAL A 307 1.09 23.40 19.06
N VAL A 308 1.43 22.17 19.46
CA VAL A 308 0.90 20.96 18.81
C VAL A 308 -0.46 20.58 19.40
N GLU A 309 -1.47 20.42 18.55
CA GLU A 309 -2.78 19.88 18.94
C GLU A 309 -2.76 18.34 18.98
N ASP A 310 -3.54 17.74 19.90
CA ASP A 310 -3.64 16.28 20.12
C ASP A 310 -4.50 15.56 19.04
N SER A 311 -4.21 15.89 17.78
CA SER A 311 -4.89 15.42 16.57
C SER A 311 -3.87 15.18 15.46
N ARG A 312 -4.24 14.42 14.42
CA ARG A 312 -3.35 14.10 13.29
C ARG A 312 -3.16 15.34 12.42
N GLU A 313 -4.26 16.07 12.28
CA GLU A 313 -4.39 17.39 11.69
C GLU A 313 -3.45 18.39 12.38
N GLY A 314 -3.34 18.32 13.71
CA GLY A 314 -2.43 19.10 14.55
C GLY A 314 -0.96 18.73 14.37
N TRP A 315 -0.63 17.44 14.38
CA TRP A 315 0.74 16.95 14.12
C TRP A 315 1.24 17.39 12.73
N ALA A 316 0.41 17.26 11.70
CA ALA A 316 0.75 17.70 10.35
C ALA A 316 0.86 19.23 10.26
N ARG A 317 -0.06 20.00 10.85
CA ARG A 317 0.03 21.48 10.89
C ARG A 317 1.29 21.96 11.61
N ALA A 318 1.64 21.35 12.74
CA ALA A 318 2.87 21.68 13.46
C ALA A 318 4.13 21.39 12.63
N LEU A 319 4.16 20.29 11.86
CA LEU A 319 5.25 20.05 10.91
C LEU A 319 5.30 21.13 9.82
N ARG A 320 4.15 21.53 9.23
CA ARG A 320 4.07 22.61 8.24
C ARG A 320 4.64 23.93 8.80
N GLU A 321 4.27 24.29 10.03
CA GLU A 321 4.75 25.50 10.72
C GLU A 321 6.25 25.45 11.01
N VAL A 322 6.77 24.33 11.54
CA VAL A 322 8.20 24.14 11.81
C VAL A 322 9.02 24.24 10.52
N LEU A 323 8.61 23.53 9.46
CA LEU A 323 9.33 23.56 8.18
C LEU A 323 9.29 24.94 7.51
N ALA A 324 8.14 25.62 7.52
CA ALA A 324 8.00 26.97 6.97
C ALA A 324 8.95 27.97 7.66
N LEU A 325 9.05 27.91 9.00
CA LEU A 325 9.98 28.73 9.77
C LEU A 325 11.44 28.39 9.43
N LEU A 326 11.79 27.11 9.31
CA LEU A 326 13.13 26.66 8.92
C LEU A 326 13.55 27.11 7.52
N TRP A 327 12.64 27.14 6.54
CA TRP A 327 12.92 27.73 5.22
C TRP A 327 13.32 29.22 5.34
N THR A 328 12.68 29.97 6.23
CA THR A 328 13.03 31.39 6.52
C THR A 328 14.25 31.58 7.43
N GLY A 329 14.95 30.51 7.83
CA GLY A 329 16.10 30.59 8.73
C GLY A 329 15.73 30.78 10.21
N GLN A 330 14.49 30.51 10.59
CA GLN A 330 14.05 30.55 11.98
C GLN A 330 14.00 29.14 12.56
N ILE A 331 14.71 28.91 13.67
CA ILE A 331 14.58 27.72 14.50
C ILE A 331 13.52 28.03 15.57
N PRO A 332 12.30 27.48 15.48
CA PRO A 332 11.25 27.74 16.45
C PRO A 332 11.44 26.96 17.76
N ARG A 333 10.61 27.28 18.75
CA ARG A 333 10.30 26.40 19.87
C ARG A 333 9.00 25.65 19.56
N TRP A 334 8.75 24.53 20.23
CA TRP A 334 7.48 23.82 20.15
C TRP A 334 6.95 23.43 21.54
N ASP A 335 5.63 23.39 21.67
CA ASP A 335 4.91 22.93 22.86
C ASP A 335 4.14 21.65 22.52
N THR A 336 4.58 20.54 23.11
CA THR A 336 3.99 19.21 23.01
C THR A 336 3.16 18.83 24.24
N SER A 337 3.01 19.71 25.24
CA SER A 337 2.36 19.40 26.53
C SER A 337 0.89 18.96 26.44
N ARG A 338 0.23 19.30 25.33
CA ARG A 338 -1.15 18.91 25.02
C ARG A 338 -1.28 17.49 24.49
N LEU A 339 -0.19 16.88 24.02
CA LEU A 339 -0.22 15.57 23.38
C LEU A 339 -0.43 14.45 24.41
N ARG A 340 -1.31 13.50 24.08
CA ARG A 340 -1.60 12.36 24.96
C ARG A 340 -0.35 11.51 25.21
N PRO A 341 -0.15 11.00 26.44
CA PRO A 341 1.04 10.23 26.79
C PRO A 341 1.09 8.89 26.05
N LYS A 342 2.31 8.36 25.93
CA LYS A 342 2.59 7.03 25.38
C LYS A 342 1.71 5.96 26.05
N GLY A 343 1.11 5.09 25.24
CA GLY A 343 0.22 4.03 25.70
C GLY A 343 -1.26 4.39 25.81
N ALA A 344 -1.65 5.67 25.68
CA ALA A 344 -3.06 6.10 25.73
C ALA A 344 -3.90 5.50 24.59
N ARG A 345 -5.13 5.02 24.86
CA ARG A 345 -5.99 4.30 23.91
C ARG A 345 -6.50 5.22 22.79
N LEU A 346 -6.28 4.84 21.53
CA LEU A 346 -6.79 5.57 20.36
C LEU A 346 -8.23 5.14 20.05
N ARG A 347 -9.20 6.04 20.25
CA ARG A 347 -10.64 5.72 20.19
C ARG A 347 -11.16 5.33 18.80
N THR A 348 -10.68 5.98 17.74
CA THR A 348 -11.25 5.88 16.37
C THR A 348 -10.53 4.86 15.47
N PHE A 349 -9.19 4.80 15.53
CA PHE A 349 -8.39 3.88 14.69
C PHE A 349 -7.96 2.60 15.42
N GLY A 350 -8.20 2.51 16.73
CA GLY A 350 -7.68 1.43 17.57
C GLY A 350 -6.18 1.57 17.90
N GLY A 351 -5.70 0.76 18.84
CA GLY A 351 -4.31 0.78 19.31
C GLY A 351 -4.03 1.84 20.38
N ARG A 352 -2.76 2.24 20.47
CA ARG A 352 -2.22 3.11 21.53
C ARG A 352 -1.35 4.23 20.92
N ALA A 353 -1.32 5.38 21.60
CA ALA A 353 -0.50 6.52 21.23
C ALA A 353 1.00 6.26 21.47
N SER A 354 1.85 6.88 20.64
CA SER A 354 3.32 6.80 20.74
C SER A 354 3.92 7.61 21.88
N GLY A 355 3.22 8.67 22.32
CA GLY A 355 3.80 9.79 23.06
C GLY A 355 4.31 10.91 22.12
N PRO A 356 4.69 12.07 22.65
CA PRO A 356 5.19 13.23 21.88
C PRO A 356 6.61 13.05 21.32
N GLU A 357 7.43 12.20 21.95
CA GLU A 357 8.88 12.11 21.73
C GLU A 357 9.29 11.83 20.27
N PRO A 358 8.55 11.02 19.48
CA PRO A 358 8.86 10.84 18.06
C PRO A 358 8.69 12.13 17.23
N LEU A 359 7.66 12.93 17.50
CA LEU A 359 7.42 14.18 16.76
C LEU A 359 8.53 15.20 17.05
N GLU A 360 8.98 15.28 18.30
CA GLU A 360 10.13 16.10 18.70
C GLU A 360 11.42 15.63 18.00
N ALA A 361 11.62 14.32 17.87
CA ALA A 361 12.75 13.75 17.12
C ALA A 361 12.69 14.05 15.61
N LEU A 362 11.50 14.18 15.02
CA LEU A 362 11.32 14.67 13.64
C LEU A 362 11.65 16.16 13.53
N PHE A 363 11.17 17.01 14.46
CA PHE A 363 11.48 18.44 14.45
C PHE A 363 12.98 18.69 14.61
N LEU A 364 13.65 18.00 15.54
CA LEU A 364 15.11 18.06 15.71
C LEU A 364 15.87 17.58 14.46
N PHE A 365 15.38 16.54 13.78
CA PHE A 365 15.96 16.07 12.52
C PHE A 365 15.82 17.12 11.40
N ALA A 366 14.64 17.73 11.26
CA ALA A 366 14.39 18.80 10.31
C ALA A 366 15.29 20.02 10.56
N VAL A 367 15.42 20.46 11.82
CA VAL A 367 16.33 21.57 12.20
C VAL A 367 17.77 21.27 11.76
N GLN A 368 18.27 20.06 12.01
CA GLN A 368 19.63 19.66 11.61
C GLN A 368 19.80 19.61 10.09
N LEU A 369 18.84 19.03 9.37
CA LEU A 369 18.85 18.90 7.92
C LEU A 369 18.86 20.29 7.25
N PHE A 370 17.94 21.16 7.63
CA PHE A 370 17.86 22.53 7.11
C PHE A 370 19.13 23.35 7.43
N THR A 371 19.70 23.18 8.63
CA THR A 371 20.97 23.85 8.98
C THR A 371 22.14 23.41 8.09
N ARG A 372 22.18 22.13 7.66
CA ARG A 372 23.16 21.60 6.68
C ARG A 372 22.87 22.05 5.23
N ALA A 373 21.64 22.46 4.95
CA ALA A 373 21.19 22.94 3.64
C ALA A 373 21.19 24.47 3.48
N ARG A 374 21.69 25.22 4.47
CA ARG A 374 21.77 26.69 4.43
C ARG A 374 22.32 27.23 3.09
N GLY A 375 21.63 28.21 2.51
CA GLY A 375 22.03 28.89 1.28
C GLY A 375 21.85 28.09 -0.02
N ARG A 376 21.21 26.91 0.01
CA ARG A 376 20.89 26.09 -1.17
C ARG A 376 19.49 25.49 -1.07
N ARG A 377 19.01 24.85 -2.14
CA ARG A 377 17.84 23.96 -2.07
C ARG A 377 18.22 22.65 -1.37
N LEU A 378 17.21 21.93 -0.87
CA LEU A 378 17.39 20.55 -0.39
C LEU A 378 17.80 19.64 -1.56
N SER A 379 18.58 18.60 -1.30
CA SER A 379 18.87 17.57 -2.30
C SER A 379 17.76 16.50 -2.35
N CYS A 380 17.75 15.71 -3.42
CA CYS A 380 16.83 14.58 -3.59
C CYS A 380 16.94 13.58 -2.42
N LEU A 381 18.18 13.30 -1.98
CA LEU A 381 18.46 12.45 -0.82
C LEU A 381 17.98 13.08 0.51
N GLU A 382 18.10 14.39 0.70
CA GLU A 382 17.58 15.07 1.89
C GLU A 382 16.05 15.08 1.94
N CYS A 383 15.39 15.26 0.79
CA CYS A 383 13.95 15.12 0.67
C CYS A 383 13.50 13.70 1.00
N HIS A 384 14.22 12.68 0.48
CA HIS A 384 13.99 11.28 0.79
C HIS A 384 14.16 10.98 2.29
N ASP A 385 15.24 11.46 2.91
CA ASP A 385 15.50 11.28 4.33
C ASP A 385 14.43 11.95 5.21
N LEU A 386 13.93 13.12 4.84
CA LEU A 386 12.86 13.81 5.57
C LEU A 386 11.51 13.06 5.48
N VAL A 387 11.14 12.55 4.30
CA VAL A 387 9.93 11.72 4.14
C VAL A 387 10.07 10.38 4.88
N CYS A 388 11.25 9.77 4.87
CA CYS A 388 11.54 8.57 5.66
C CYS A 388 11.44 8.83 7.16
N LYS A 389 11.93 9.97 7.66
CA LYS A 389 11.79 10.37 9.07
C LYS A 389 10.33 10.65 9.45
N VAL A 390 9.56 11.27 8.55
CA VAL A 390 8.10 11.44 8.69
C VAL A 390 7.39 10.09 8.81
N ALA A 391 7.79 9.08 8.03
CA ALA A 391 7.22 7.75 8.14
C ALA A 391 7.63 6.99 9.41
N GLU A 392 8.80 7.27 9.98
CA GLU A 392 9.30 6.61 11.20
C GLU A 392 8.42 6.91 12.41
N ILE A 393 8.06 8.18 12.61
CA ILE A 393 7.31 8.60 13.80
C ILE A 393 5.90 7.96 13.88
N VAL A 394 5.33 7.62 12.73
CA VAL A 394 4.03 6.92 12.62
C VAL A 394 4.12 5.45 13.03
N VAL A 395 5.27 4.79 12.87
CA VAL A 395 5.45 3.36 13.26
C VAL A 395 5.42 3.16 14.77
N VAL A 396 5.79 4.18 15.56
CA VAL A 396 5.94 4.09 17.03
C VAL A 396 4.60 3.82 17.74
N GLY A 397 3.45 4.05 17.08
CA GLY A 397 2.12 3.66 17.57
C GLY A 397 1.80 2.16 17.54
N GLY A 398 2.70 1.32 17.01
CA GLY A 398 2.67 -0.15 17.15
C GLY A 398 1.62 -0.93 16.33
N VAL A 399 0.54 -0.30 15.85
CA VAL A 399 -0.56 -0.98 15.12
C VAL A 399 -0.15 -1.45 13.72
N ARG A 400 0.69 -0.67 13.02
CA ARG A 400 1.07 -0.93 11.62
C ARG A 400 2.43 -0.29 11.32
N ARG A 401 3.18 -0.88 10.39
CA ARG A 401 4.31 -0.19 9.75
C ARG A 401 3.78 0.75 8.68
N SER A 402 4.41 1.92 8.56
CA SER A 402 4.37 2.78 7.38
C SER A 402 4.85 1.98 6.16
N ALA A 403 4.37 2.36 4.97
CA ALA A 403 4.79 1.77 3.70
C ALA A 403 5.04 2.91 2.71
N LEU A 404 6.26 3.00 2.20
CA LEU A 404 6.66 3.98 1.21
C LEU A 404 7.33 3.30 -0.01
N ILE A 405 7.20 3.94 -1.17
CA ILE A 405 8.14 3.78 -2.30
C ILE A 405 8.73 5.15 -2.60
N SER A 406 10.05 5.23 -2.77
CA SER A 406 10.78 6.44 -3.16
C SER A 406 11.19 6.32 -4.62
N LEU A 407 10.58 7.12 -5.48
CA LEU A 407 10.99 7.27 -6.88
C LEU A 407 12.13 8.31 -6.95
N SER A 408 13.13 8.03 -7.80
CA SER A 408 14.33 8.86 -7.99
C SER A 408 14.83 8.75 -9.42
N ASP A 409 15.52 9.77 -9.93
CA ASP A 409 16.10 9.74 -11.28
C ASP A 409 17.03 8.54 -11.48
N LEU A 410 17.00 7.98 -12.69
CA LEU A 410 17.94 6.95 -13.13
C LEU A 410 19.40 7.37 -12.89
N SER A 411 19.72 8.63 -13.16
CA SER A 411 21.05 9.24 -13.04
C SER A 411 21.50 9.53 -11.59
N ASP A 412 20.59 9.61 -10.61
CA ASP A 412 20.92 10.01 -9.23
C ASP A 412 21.78 8.93 -8.53
N ALA A 413 23.08 9.19 -8.50
CA ALA A 413 24.06 8.34 -7.85
C ALA A 413 23.93 8.32 -6.32
N HIS A 414 23.46 9.40 -5.70
CA HIS A 414 23.25 9.45 -4.25
C HIS A 414 22.04 8.60 -3.83
N MET A 415 20.94 8.65 -4.60
CA MET A 415 19.78 7.79 -4.39
C MET A 415 20.05 6.33 -4.76
N ARG A 416 20.89 6.06 -5.78
CA ARG A 416 21.39 4.71 -6.09
C ARG A 416 22.16 4.11 -4.90
N THR A 417 23.03 4.88 -4.24
CA THR A 417 23.86 4.37 -3.13
C THR A 417 23.28 4.61 -1.73
N ALA A 418 22.08 5.18 -1.60
CA ALA A 418 21.46 5.59 -0.32
C ALA A 418 21.31 4.48 0.73
N LYS A 419 21.37 3.21 0.29
CA LYS A 419 21.30 1.99 1.12
C LYS A 419 22.49 1.05 0.91
N THR A 420 23.66 1.60 0.61
CA THR A 420 24.93 0.84 0.59
C THR A 420 25.70 1.04 1.90
N GLY A 421 26.59 0.11 2.26
CA GLY A 421 27.34 0.17 3.53
C GLY A 421 26.44 0.03 4.76
N ALA A 422 26.91 0.53 5.91
CA ALA A 422 26.24 0.42 7.22
C ALA A 422 25.09 1.45 7.41
N TRP A 423 24.30 1.70 6.37
CA TRP A 423 23.24 2.71 6.36
C TRP A 423 22.17 2.50 7.45
N TRP A 424 22.01 1.29 7.97
CA TRP A 424 21.08 0.97 9.06
C TRP A 424 21.51 1.59 10.42
N GLU A 425 22.80 1.87 10.60
CA GLU A 425 23.35 2.57 11.77
C GLU A 425 23.32 4.10 11.58
N GLU A 426 23.71 4.59 10.40
CA GLU A 426 23.85 6.03 10.13
C GLU A 426 22.54 6.73 9.71
N ALA A 427 21.63 5.99 9.05
CA ALA A 427 20.45 6.52 8.38
C ALA A 427 19.26 5.54 8.44
N GLY A 428 19.05 4.90 9.61
CA GLY A 428 18.06 3.83 9.81
C GLY A 428 16.63 4.15 9.37
N GLN A 429 16.23 5.43 9.31
CA GLN A 429 14.93 5.86 8.77
C GLN A 429 14.68 5.38 7.34
N ARG A 430 15.73 5.22 6.52
CA ARG A 430 15.65 4.77 5.12
C ARG A 430 15.09 3.35 4.96
N ALA A 431 15.01 2.57 6.05
CA ALA A 431 14.40 1.24 6.06
C ALA A 431 12.88 1.22 5.80
N LEU A 432 12.23 2.39 5.71
CA LEU A 432 10.77 2.54 5.61
C LEU A 432 10.25 2.79 4.19
N ALA A 433 11.15 3.11 3.25
CA ALA A 433 10.86 3.20 1.83
C ALA A 433 11.63 2.16 1.05
N ASN A 434 11.00 1.58 0.02
CA ASN A 434 11.72 0.87 -1.02
C ASN A 434 12.11 1.89 -2.11
N ASN A 435 13.36 1.88 -2.56
CA ASN A 435 13.86 2.86 -3.53
C ASN A 435 13.77 2.28 -4.95
N SER A 436 13.29 3.08 -5.90
CA SER A 436 13.21 2.71 -7.31
C SER A 436 13.80 3.78 -8.24
N ALA A 437 14.43 3.32 -9.32
CA ALA A 437 14.88 4.15 -10.42
C ALA A 437 13.70 4.43 -11.36
N VAL A 438 13.50 5.70 -11.72
CA VAL A 438 12.53 6.11 -12.72
C VAL A 438 13.16 6.13 -14.10
N TYR A 439 12.52 5.46 -15.05
CA TYR A 439 12.83 5.56 -16.48
C TYR A 439 11.75 6.40 -17.16
N THR A 440 12.10 7.60 -17.62
CA THR A 440 11.19 8.53 -18.29
C THR A 440 10.92 8.13 -19.74
N GLU A 441 11.95 7.59 -20.40
CA GLU A 441 11.98 7.18 -21.80
C GLU A 441 11.71 5.68 -21.98
N GLU A 442 11.74 5.24 -23.24
CA GLU A 442 11.73 3.85 -23.68
C GLU A 442 12.98 3.07 -23.21
N ARG A 443 13.19 1.85 -23.73
CA ARG A 443 14.35 0.99 -23.40
C ARG A 443 15.67 1.80 -23.35
N PRO A 444 16.35 1.87 -22.19
CA PRO A 444 17.57 2.67 -22.02
C PRO A 444 18.75 2.05 -22.76
N ASP A 445 19.80 2.85 -23.01
CA ASP A 445 21.07 2.36 -23.56
C ASP A 445 21.63 1.19 -22.73
N MET A 446 22.16 0.18 -23.42
CA MET A 446 22.72 -1.04 -22.81
C MET A 446 23.72 -0.74 -21.68
N GLY A 447 24.57 0.28 -21.82
CA GLY A 447 25.53 0.66 -20.78
C GLY A 447 24.86 1.18 -19.49
N VAL A 448 23.73 1.89 -19.61
CA VAL A 448 22.95 2.39 -18.47
C VAL A 448 22.14 1.25 -17.86
N PHE A 449 21.53 0.40 -18.69
CA PHE A 449 20.82 -0.80 -18.22
C PHE A 449 21.74 -1.71 -17.40
N MET A 450 22.91 -2.06 -17.94
CA MET A 450 23.86 -2.95 -17.25
C MET A 450 24.43 -2.33 -15.97
N ALA A 451 24.53 -0.99 -15.87
CA ALA A 451 24.94 -0.32 -14.65
C ALA A 451 23.90 -0.45 -13.52
N GLU A 452 22.61 -0.22 -13.80
CA GLU A 452 21.55 -0.47 -12.80
C GLU A 452 21.35 -1.96 -12.52
N TRP A 453 21.40 -2.83 -13.54
CA TRP A 453 21.23 -4.27 -13.36
C TRP A 453 22.33 -4.86 -12.48
N LYS A 454 23.58 -4.41 -12.65
CA LYS A 454 24.67 -4.79 -11.75
C LYS A 454 24.48 -4.20 -10.35
N ALA A 455 24.07 -2.94 -10.21
CA ALA A 455 23.83 -2.34 -8.89
C ALA A 455 22.70 -3.06 -8.11
N LEU A 456 21.65 -3.49 -8.81
CA LEU A 456 20.54 -4.28 -8.27
C LEU A 456 20.99 -5.66 -7.79
N TYR A 457 21.83 -6.35 -8.57
CA TYR A 457 22.48 -7.61 -8.17
C TYR A 457 23.43 -7.41 -6.96
N ASP A 458 24.35 -6.44 -7.05
CA ASP A 458 25.35 -6.11 -6.02
C ASP A 458 24.71 -5.71 -4.67
N SER A 459 23.49 -5.17 -4.67
CA SER A 459 22.79 -4.73 -3.46
C SER A 459 22.41 -5.88 -2.52
N GLY A 460 22.15 -7.08 -3.07
CA GLY A 460 21.57 -8.22 -2.34
C GLY A 460 20.16 -7.99 -1.76
N SER A 461 19.59 -6.78 -1.85
CA SER A 461 18.31 -6.40 -1.23
C SER A 461 17.14 -6.31 -2.21
N GLY A 462 17.41 -6.34 -3.51
CA GLY A 462 16.41 -6.10 -4.56
C GLY A 462 16.12 -4.61 -4.82
N GLU A 463 17.04 -3.73 -4.42
CA GLU A 463 16.97 -2.28 -4.65
C GLU A 463 18.14 -1.78 -5.51
N ARG A 464 17.99 -0.79 -6.40
CA ARG A 464 16.76 -0.05 -6.71
C ARG A 464 15.79 -0.87 -7.57
N GLY A 465 14.50 -0.82 -7.25
CA GLY A 465 13.44 -1.37 -8.09
C GLY A 465 13.28 -0.63 -9.42
N LEU A 466 12.65 -1.27 -10.41
CA LEU A 466 12.38 -0.69 -11.73
C LEU A 466 11.00 -0.03 -11.76
N PHE A 467 10.92 1.23 -12.18
CA PHE A 467 9.67 1.90 -12.53
C PHE A 467 9.81 2.66 -13.86
N SER A 468 9.17 2.18 -14.93
CA SER A 468 9.13 2.88 -16.22
C SER A 468 7.87 3.72 -16.38
N ARG A 469 8.04 5.05 -16.41
CA ARG A 469 6.97 6.00 -16.70
C ARG A 469 6.54 5.92 -18.17
N ALA A 470 7.46 5.66 -19.10
CA ALA A 470 7.12 5.40 -20.50
C ALA A 470 6.20 4.18 -20.65
N ALA A 471 6.52 3.06 -19.99
CA ALA A 471 5.65 1.88 -19.99
C ALA A 471 4.30 2.14 -19.31
N CYS A 472 4.25 2.96 -18.24
CA CYS A 472 2.98 3.44 -17.68
C CYS A 472 2.14 4.25 -18.69
N ARG A 473 2.77 5.16 -19.46
CA ARG A 473 2.08 5.92 -20.52
C ARG A 473 1.56 5.00 -21.64
N LYS A 474 2.37 4.02 -22.07
CA LYS A 474 1.98 2.97 -23.04
C LYS A 474 0.80 2.14 -22.53
N GLN A 475 0.79 1.75 -21.25
CA GLN A 475 -0.32 1.01 -20.63
C GLN A 475 -1.61 1.85 -20.53
N VAL A 476 -1.50 3.14 -20.23
CA VAL A 476 -2.62 4.08 -20.22
C VAL A 476 -3.23 4.25 -21.62
N LEU A 477 -2.39 4.41 -22.66
CA LEU A 477 -2.83 4.46 -24.06
C LEU A 477 -3.59 3.19 -24.48
N ARG A 478 -3.14 2.01 -24.03
CA ARG A 478 -3.80 0.72 -24.30
C ARG A 478 -5.16 0.57 -23.62
N SER A 479 -5.43 1.33 -22.55
CA SER A 479 -6.66 1.22 -21.74
C SER A 479 -7.86 2.00 -22.33
N GLY A 480 -8.00 1.95 -23.66
CA GLY A 480 -9.15 2.50 -24.39
C GLY A 480 -9.31 4.02 -24.35
N GLY A 481 -8.25 4.79 -24.06
CA GLY A 481 -8.27 6.25 -24.13
C GLY A 481 -9.11 6.96 -23.06
N ARG A 482 -9.64 6.24 -22.05
CA ARG A 482 -10.40 6.84 -20.91
C ARG A 482 -9.56 7.70 -19.98
N ARG A 483 -8.25 7.76 -20.20
CA ARG A 483 -7.29 8.41 -19.32
C ARG A 483 -6.21 9.11 -20.14
N ASP A 484 -5.92 10.34 -19.74
CA ASP A 484 -4.89 11.18 -20.35
C ASP A 484 -3.48 10.61 -20.09
N PRO A 485 -2.68 10.28 -21.12
CA PRO A 485 -1.33 9.77 -20.97
C PRO A 485 -0.27 10.86 -20.67
N GLY A 486 -0.62 12.14 -20.73
CA GLY A 486 0.31 13.27 -20.59
C GLY A 486 0.84 13.48 -19.16
N TRP A 487 0.23 12.88 -18.14
CA TRP A 487 0.60 13.10 -16.75
C TRP A 487 1.99 12.54 -16.40
N ASP A 488 2.66 13.21 -15.46
CA ASP A 488 3.90 12.74 -14.85
C ASP A 488 3.57 11.65 -13.81
N PHE A 489 3.21 10.47 -14.30
CA PHE A 489 2.69 9.38 -13.48
C PHE A 489 3.71 8.88 -12.46
N GLY A 490 3.26 8.74 -11.22
CA GLY A 490 3.92 7.94 -10.21
C GLY A 490 3.17 6.65 -9.91
N THR A 491 3.43 6.08 -8.75
CA THR A 491 2.82 4.82 -8.31
C THR A 491 2.79 4.73 -6.79
N ASN A 492 1.93 3.87 -6.26
CA ASN A 492 1.79 3.62 -4.83
C ASN A 492 2.88 2.63 -4.32
N PRO A 493 3.05 2.42 -3.00
CA PRO A 493 4.13 1.61 -2.42
C PRO A 493 4.22 0.14 -2.86
N CYS A 494 3.17 -0.42 -3.44
CA CYS A 494 3.18 -1.78 -3.99
C CYS A 494 3.29 -1.82 -5.53
N SER A 495 3.29 -0.68 -6.22
CA SER A 495 3.46 -0.57 -7.68
C SER A 495 2.39 -1.28 -8.53
N GLU A 496 1.16 -1.45 -8.03
CA GLU A 496 0.02 -1.96 -8.81
C GLU A 496 -0.82 -0.86 -9.49
N ILE A 497 -0.88 0.36 -8.92
CA ILE A 497 -1.67 1.47 -9.50
C ILE A 497 -0.76 2.53 -10.14
N ILE A 498 -1.11 2.92 -11.37
CA ILE A 498 -0.54 4.08 -12.06
C ILE A 498 -1.30 5.31 -11.55
N LEU A 499 -0.64 6.23 -10.83
CA LEU A 499 -1.29 7.36 -10.16
C LEU A 499 -0.83 8.71 -10.73
N ARG A 500 -1.77 9.66 -10.88
CA ARG A 500 -1.43 11.08 -11.03
C ARG A 500 -0.78 11.58 -9.73
N PRO A 501 0.03 12.66 -9.78
CA PRO A 501 0.38 13.44 -8.59
C PRO A 501 -0.85 13.69 -7.71
N TYR A 502 -0.70 13.53 -6.39
CA TYR A 502 -1.74 13.82 -5.40
C TYR A 502 -3.03 13.01 -5.63
N GLN A 503 -2.91 11.67 -5.60
CA GLN A 503 -4.03 10.75 -5.86
C GLN A 503 -3.96 9.47 -5.02
N PHE A 504 -5.13 8.84 -4.76
CA PHE A 504 -5.28 7.63 -3.95
C PHE A 504 -5.52 6.35 -4.78
N CYS A 505 -5.12 5.18 -4.24
CA CYS A 505 -5.52 3.88 -4.78
C CYS A 505 -6.78 3.32 -4.10
N ASN A 506 -7.81 3.07 -4.92
CA ASN A 506 -9.08 2.48 -4.50
C ASN A 506 -9.11 0.99 -4.87
N LEU A 507 -8.93 0.10 -3.90
CA LEU A 507 -8.72 -1.33 -4.17
C LEU A 507 -9.88 -2.19 -3.70
N THR A 508 -10.20 -3.21 -4.49
CA THR A 508 -11.02 -4.37 -4.12
C THR A 508 -10.34 -5.65 -4.59
N GLU A 509 -10.71 -6.80 -4.04
CA GLU A 509 -10.03 -8.08 -4.30
C GLU A 509 -11.06 -9.16 -4.65
N VAL A 510 -10.85 -9.89 -5.73
CA VAL A 510 -11.51 -11.17 -6.03
C VAL A 510 -10.64 -12.28 -5.49
N VAL A 511 -11.26 -13.21 -4.76
CA VAL A 511 -10.60 -14.41 -4.24
C VAL A 511 -10.87 -15.58 -5.18
N VAL A 512 -9.85 -15.89 -5.99
CA VAL A 512 -9.79 -17.05 -6.86
C VAL A 512 -9.58 -18.30 -6.00
N ARG A 513 -10.32 -19.37 -6.30
CA ARG A 513 -10.30 -20.68 -5.64
C ARG A 513 -9.98 -21.78 -6.63
N GLN A 514 -9.48 -22.91 -6.14
CA GLN A 514 -9.11 -24.09 -6.93
C GLN A 514 -10.20 -24.49 -7.95
N ASP A 515 -11.47 -24.48 -7.53
CA ASP A 515 -12.61 -24.92 -8.33
C ASP A 515 -13.35 -23.78 -9.08
N ASP A 516 -12.85 -22.54 -9.05
CA ASP A 516 -13.45 -21.43 -9.80
C ASP A 516 -13.36 -21.63 -11.32
N ASP A 517 -14.42 -21.20 -12.01
CA ASP A 517 -14.58 -21.20 -13.46
C ASP A 517 -14.83 -19.78 -14.00
N ALA A 518 -14.98 -19.63 -15.33
CA ALA A 518 -15.21 -18.33 -15.94
C ALA A 518 -16.48 -17.61 -15.45
N GLN A 519 -17.54 -18.34 -15.09
CA GLN A 519 -18.83 -17.77 -14.68
C GLN A 519 -18.81 -17.30 -13.23
N SER A 520 -18.26 -18.11 -12.33
CA SER A 520 -18.03 -17.77 -10.92
C SER A 520 -17.03 -16.61 -10.77
N LEU A 521 -15.94 -16.61 -11.54
CA LEU A 521 -15.02 -15.47 -11.62
C LEU A 521 -15.72 -14.20 -12.13
N ALA A 522 -16.54 -14.28 -13.18
CA ALA A 522 -17.28 -13.12 -13.68
C ALA A 522 -18.25 -12.53 -12.65
N ARG A 523 -18.96 -13.37 -11.87
CA ARG A 523 -19.79 -12.91 -10.74
C ARG A 523 -18.95 -12.20 -9.68
N LYS A 524 -17.84 -12.80 -9.25
CA LYS A 524 -16.95 -12.21 -8.24
C LYS A 524 -16.36 -10.88 -8.71
N VAL A 525 -15.92 -10.80 -9.98
CA VAL A 525 -15.43 -9.56 -10.61
C VAL A 525 -16.52 -8.48 -10.62
N ARG A 526 -17.77 -8.80 -10.98
CA ARG A 526 -18.90 -7.86 -10.89
C ARG A 526 -19.04 -7.30 -9.47
N LEU A 527 -19.09 -8.16 -8.45
CA LEU A 527 -19.28 -7.75 -7.06
C LEU A 527 -18.11 -6.91 -6.51
N ALA A 528 -16.87 -7.32 -6.79
CA ALA A 528 -15.67 -6.53 -6.43
C ALA A 528 -15.64 -5.17 -7.14
N THR A 529 -16.16 -5.09 -8.36
CA THR A 529 -16.31 -3.81 -9.10
C THR A 529 -17.35 -2.90 -8.47
N LEU A 530 -18.51 -3.43 -8.07
CA LEU A 530 -19.55 -2.63 -7.41
C LEU A 530 -19.04 -2.04 -6.08
N LEU A 531 -18.37 -2.85 -5.26
CA LEU A 531 -17.71 -2.40 -4.04
C LEU A 531 -16.68 -1.29 -4.32
N GLY A 532 -15.85 -1.45 -5.36
CA GLY A 532 -14.89 -0.43 -5.78
C GLY A 532 -15.56 0.86 -6.25
N THR A 533 -16.68 0.75 -6.97
CA THR A 533 -17.44 1.91 -7.49
C THR A 533 -18.08 2.68 -6.35
N PHE A 534 -18.66 2.00 -5.35
CA PHE A 534 -19.12 2.64 -4.10
C PHE A 534 -17.97 3.35 -3.37
N GLN A 535 -16.82 2.69 -3.22
CA GLN A 535 -15.62 3.27 -2.57
C GLN A 535 -15.06 4.49 -3.32
N SER A 536 -15.30 4.64 -4.63
CA SER A 536 -14.83 5.78 -5.42
C SER A 536 -15.51 7.11 -5.03
N THR A 537 -16.62 7.05 -4.30
CA THR A 537 -17.39 8.23 -3.80
C THR A 537 -16.83 8.83 -2.50
N LEU A 538 -15.81 8.22 -1.89
CA LEU A 538 -15.25 8.61 -0.60
C LEU A 538 -14.20 9.75 -0.78
N THR A 539 -14.63 10.96 -1.15
CA THR A 539 -13.70 12.02 -1.62
C THR A 539 -13.58 13.29 -0.77
N ASP A 540 -14.19 13.35 0.41
CA ASP A 540 -13.91 14.42 1.39
C ASP A 540 -12.56 14.21 2.13
N PHE A 541 -11.65 15.18 1.99
CA PHE A 541 -10.26 15.17 2.44
C PHE A 541 -9.87 16.46 3.19
N PRO A 542 -10.47 16.76 4.37
CA PRO A 542 -10.53 18.13 4.93
C PRO A 542 -9.21 18.79 5.38
N TYR A 543 -8.07 18.08 5.33
CA TYR A 543 -6.74 18.64 5.63
C TYR A 543 -5.86 18.87 4.37
N LEU A 544 -6.09 18.09 3.31
CA LEU A 544 -5.23 18.04 2.14
C LEU A 544 -5.59 19.17 1.15
N ARG A 545 -4.63 19.60 0.32
CA ARG A 545 -4.93 20.52 -0.80
C ARG A 545 -5.99 19.93 -1.72
N ASP A 546 -6.88 20.79 -2.24
CA ASP A 546 -8.01 20.40 -3.09
C ASP A 546 -7.63 19.54 -4.31
N ILE A 547 -6.40 19.64 -4.82
CA ILE A 547 -5.88 18.79 -5.90
C ILE A 547 -6.07 17.29 -5.61
N TRP A 548 -5.95 16.86 -4.35
CA TRP A 548 -6.21 15.49 -3.92
C TRP A 548 -7.65 15.05 -4.17
N ARG A 549 -8.61 15.95 -3.87
CA ARG A 549 -10.03 15.72 -4.15
C ARG A 549 -10.26 15.75 -5.65
N THR A 550 -9.87 16.82 -6.33
CA THR A 550 -10.03 17.00 -7.79
C THR A 550 -9.50 15.82 -8.61
N ASN A 551 -8.27 15.33 -8.35
CA ASN A 551 -7.70 14.20 -9.08
C ASN A 551 -8.36 12.86 -8.76
N THR A 552 -8.90 12.68 -7.55
CA THR A 552 -9.62 11.45 -7.18
C THR A 552 -11.05 11.47 -7.72
N GLU A 553 -11.69 12.65 -7.76
CA GLU A 553 -13.06 12.84 -8.27
C GLU A 553 -13.15 12.85 -9.79
N ALA A 554 -12.13 13.33 -10.49
CA ALA A 554 -12.07 13.35 -11.94
C ALA A 554 -11.82 11.97 -12.57
N GLU A 555 -11.07 11.10 -11.90
CA GLU A 555 -10.75 9.75 -12.43
C GLU A 555 -11.55 8.61 -11.76
N ARG A 556 -12.12 8.82 -10.57
CA ARG A 556 -12.87 7.82 -9.77
C ARG A 556 -12.24 6.42 -9.80
N LEU A 557 -10.90 6.33 -9.77
CA LEU A 557 -10.15 5.12 -10.09
C LEU A 557 -10.64 3.88 -9.34
N LEU A 558 -10.56 2.72 -9.99
CA LEU A 558 -10.72 1.40 -9.39
C LEU A 558 -9.46 0.55 -9.63
N GLY A 559 -9.12 -0.26 -8.64
CA GLY A 559 -8.14 -1.34 -8.74
C GLY A 559 -8.78 -2.63 -8.26
N VAL A 560 -9.64 -3.21 -9.10
CA VAL A 560 -10.14 -4.58 -8.95
C VAL A 560 -8.95 -5.51 -9.14
N SER A 561 -8.54 -6.17 -8.06
CA SER A 561 -7.41 -7.09 -8.00
C SER A 561 -7.88 -8.54 -8.00
N LEU A 562 -7.04 -9.46 -8.47
CA LEU A 562 -7.24 -10.90 -8.38
C LEU A 562 -6.18 -11.49 -7.44
N THR A 563 -6.59 -12.20 -6.39
CA THR A 563 -5.70 -12.98 -5.51
C THR A 563 -6.08 -14.44 -5.55
N GLY A 564 -5.12 -15.36 -5.37
CA GLY A 564 -5.33 -16.79 -5.61
C GLY A 564 -5.10 -17.21 -7.06
N ILE A 565 -4.49 -16.35 -7.90
CA ILE A 565 -4.21 -16.63 -9.33
C ILE A 565 -3.50 -17.99 -9.49
N MET A 566 -2.55 -18.28 -8.60
CA MET A 566 -1.75 -19.50 -8.62
C MET A 566 -2.39 -20.71 -7.93
N ASP A 567 -3.55 -20.56 -7.28
CA ASP A 567 -4.31 -21.67 -6.68
C ASP A 567 -5.27 -22.35 -7.68
N ASN A 568 -5.43 -21.80 -8.89
CA ASN A 568 -6.40 -22.25 -9.89
C ASN A 568 -5.74 -22.44 -11.27
N THR A 569 -6.04 -23.56 -11.92
CA THR A 569 -5.35 -23.97 -13.17
C THR A 569 -5.66 -23.11 -14.39
N LEU A 570 -6.82 -22.43 -14.43
CA LEU A 570 -7.16 -21.46 -15.49
C LEU A 570 -6.31 -20.21 -15.32
N THR A 571 -6.39 -19.54 -14.17
CA THR A 571 -5.71 -18.26 -13.92
C THR A 571 -4.19 -18.40 -13.84
N ALA A 572 -3.68 -19.54 -13.38
CA ALA A 572 -2.24 -19.83 -13.37
C ALA A 572 -1.65 -20.10 -14.77
N GLY A 573 -2.47 -20.10 -15.84
CA GLY A 573 -2.03 -20.40 -17.21
C GLY A 573 -1.58 -21.85 -17.41
N ARG A 574 -2.00 -22.77 -16.51
CA ARG A 574 -1.60 -24.19 -16.55
C ARG A 574 -2.59 -25.07 -17.31
N ARG A 575 -3.72 -24.52 -17.78
CA ARG A 575 -4.78 -25.22 -18.52
C ARG A 575 -4.94 -24.63 -19.93
N GLY A 576 -4.67 -25.45 -20.95
CA GLY A 576 -4.81 -25.08 -22.36
C GLY A 576 -3.66 -24.22 -22.91
N PRO A 577 -3.80 -23.68 -24.14
CA PRO A 577 -2.81 -22.77 -24.71
C PRO A 577 -2.89 -21.38 -24.03
N PRO A 578 -1.81 -20.57 -24.05
CA PRO A 578 -1.80 -19.23 -23.43
C PRO A 578 -2.94 -18.29 -23.88
N GLN A 579 -3.39 -18.46 -25.12
CA GLN A 579 -4.53 -17.74 -25.69
C GLN A 579 -5.83 -17.92 -24.87
N GLN A 580 -6.05 -19.09 -24.25
CA GLN A 580 -7.22 -19.35 -23.41
C GLN A 580 -7.22 -18.51 -22.12
N LEU A 581 -6.04 -18.26 -21.55
CA LEU A 581 -5.90 -17.33 -20.41
C LEU A 581 -6.13 -15.90 -20.87
N ALA A 582 -5.58 -15.48 -22.02
CA ALA A 582 -5.82 -14.15 -22.58
C ALA A 582 -7.32 -13.88 -22.75
N GLU A 583 -8.05 -14.75 -23.46
CA GLU A 583 -9.50 -14.60 -23.69
C GLU A 583 -10.32 -14.54 -22.40
N LEU A 584 -9.98 -15.36 -21.40
CA LEU A 584 -10.61 -15.32 -20.07
C LEU A 584 -10.37 -13.96 -19.39
N LEU A 585 -9.12 -13.48 -19.37
CA LEU A 585 -8.78 -12.21 -18.71
C LEU A 585 -9.41 -11.01 -19.41
N GLU A 586 -9.49 -11.01 -20.75
CA GLU A 586 -10.14 -9.94 -21.50
C GLU A 586 -11.66 -9.91 -21.30
N GLY A 587 -12.30 -11.08 -21.25
CA GLY A 587 -13.73 -11.20 -20.92
C GLY A 587 -14.04 -10.69 -19.50
N LEU A 588 -13.21 -11.07 -18.51
CA LEU A 588 -13.33 -10.58 -17.13
C LEU A 588 -13.07 -9.07 -17.04
N ARG A 589 -12.06 -8.54 -17.76
CA ARG A 589 -11.78 -7.09 -17.83
C ARG A 589 -12.96 -6.34 -18.42
N GLY A 590 -13.55 -6.83 -19.51
CA GLY A 590 -14.77 -6.26 -20.11
C GLY A 590 -15.95 -6.22 -19.13
N ALA A 591 -16.18 -7.31 -18.41
CA ALA A 591 -17.22 -7.38 -17.38
C ALA A 591 -16.99 -6.39 -16.21
N ALA A 592 -15.73 -6.19 -15.79
CA ALA A 592 -15.38 -5.19 -14.79
C ALA A 592 -15.65 -3.76 -15.29
N VAL A 593 -15.25 -3.43 -16.51
CA VAL A 593 -15.45 -2.08 -17.07
C VAL A 593 -16.94 -1.77 -17.26
N ALA A 594 -17.73 -2.72 -17.78
CA ALA A 594 -19.18 -2.55 -17.92
C ALA A 594 -19.88 -2.37 -16.57
N ALA A 595 -19.60 -3.23 -15.58
CA ALA A 595 -20.21 -3.14 -14.26
C ALA A 595 -19.84 -1.84 -13.50
N ASN A 596 -18.69 -1.24 -13.79
CA ASN A 596 -18.32 0.08 -13.29
C ASN A 596 -19.13 1.19 -13.99
N GLN A 597 -19.28 1.13 -15.32
CA GLN A 597 -20.05 2.11 -16.08
C GLN A 597 -21.54 2.12 -15.67
N ASP A 598 -22.17 0.95 -15.58
CA ASP A 598 -23.57 0.79 -15.18
C ASP A 598 -23.84 1.32 -13.76
N MET A 599 -22.91 1.12 -12.83
CA MET A 599 -23.05 1.58 -11.44
C MET A 599 -22.68 3.05 -11.29
N ALA A 600 -21.66 3.55 -11.98
CA ALA A 600 -21.32 4.98 -11.97
C ALA A 600 -22.48 5.83 -12.49
N ALA A 601 -23.17 5.38 -13.55
CA ALA A 601 -24.38 5.99 -14.05
C ALA A 601 -25.53 6.00 -13.01
N GLN A 602 -25.74 4.91 -12.27
CA GLN A 602 -26.73 4.84 -11.19
C GLN A 602 -26.42 5.76 -9.99
N LEU A 603 -25.13 5.99 -9.71
CA LEU A 603 -24.67 6.87 -8.64
C LEU A 603 -24.55 8.36 -9.06
N GLY A 604 -24.77 8.67 -10.33
CA GLY A 604 -24.61 10.03 -10.87
C GLY A 604 -23.15 10.54 -10.91
N ILE A 605 -22.16 9.64 -10.95
CA ILE A 605 -20.73 9.98 -10.93
C ILE A 605 -20.06 9.65 -12.28
N PRO A 606 -18.89 10.24 -12.59
CA PRO A 606 -18.08 9.81 -13.73
C PRO A 606 -17.72 8.32 -13.63
N ALA A 607 -17.84 7.59 -14.73
CA ALA A 607 -17.25 6.25 -14.84
C ALA A 607 -15.72 6.34 -14.70
N SER A 608 -15.11 5.30 -14.13
CA SER A 608 -13.71 5.34 -13.73
C SER A 608 -12.76 5.38 -14.94
N ALA A 609 -11.63 6.08 -14.80
CA ALA A 609 -10.64 6.20 -15.88
C ALA A 609 -9.85 4.90 -16.13
N ALA A 610 -9.74 4.03 -15.11
CA ALA A 610 -9.20 2.67 -15.16
C ALA A 610 -9.80 1.84 -14.01
N VAL A 611 -9.92 0.51 -14.20
CA VAL A 611 -10.69 -0.38 -13.32
C VAL A 611 -9.90 -1.56 -12.73
N THR A 612 -8.93 -2.13 -13.44
CA THR A 612 -8.31 -3.43 -13.08
C THR A 612 -6.80 -3.34 -12.83
N CYS A 613 -6.29 -4.17 -11.91
CA CYS A 613 -4.87 -4.29 -11.52
C CYS A 613 -4.56 -5.70 -10.99
N VAL A 614 -3.31 -5.98 -10.61
CA VAL A 614 -3.03 -7.09 -9.66
C VAL A 614 -2.16 -6.57 -8.51
N LYS A 615 -2.70 -6.63 -7.30
CA LYS A 615 -2.05 -6.23 -6.05
C LYS A 615 -1.34 -7.43 -5.42
N PRO A 616 -0.24 -7.26 -4.65
CA PRO A 616 0.46 -8.39 -4.02
C PRO A 616 -0.31 -9.01 -2.83
N SER A 617 -1.45 -8.44 -2.44
CA SER A 617 -2.47 -8.97 -1.51
C SER A 617 -2.03 -9.38 -0.07
N GLY A 618 -0.75 -9.28 0.30
CA GLY A 618 -0.09 -9.97 1.45
C GLY A 618 -0.63 -9.87 2.90
N THR A 619 -1.81 -9.34 3.15
CA THR A 619 -2.61 -9.55 4.37
C THR A 619 -4.02 -10.08 4.08
N VAL A 620 -4.60 -9.73 2.92
CA VAL A 620 -5.86 -10.29 2.43
C VAL A 620 -5.69 -11.75 2.03
N SER A 621 -4.68 -12.05 1.20
CA SER A 621 -4.31 -13.43 0.82
C SER A 621 -4.19 -14.37 2.03
N GLN A 622 -3.67 -13.86 3.15
CA GLN A 622 -3.56 -14.58 4.41
C GLN A 622 -4.89 -14.72 5.17
N LEU A 623 -5.76 -13.69 5.13
CA LEU A 623 -7.11 -13.72 5.74
C LEU A 623 -8.05 -14.65 4.99
N VAL A 624 -7.94 -14.75 3.67
CA VAL A 624 -8.83 -15.54 2.82
C VAL A 624 -8.29 -16.94 2.51
N ASP A 625 -7.05 -17.22 2.90
CA ASP A 625 -6.24 -18.38 2.49
C ASP A 625 -6.19 -18.55 0.96
N ALA A 626 -5.44 -17.67 0.31
CA ALA A 626 -5.18 -17.67 -1.12
C ALA A 626 -3.68 -17.38 -1.42
N ALA A 627 -3.21 -17.78 -2.60
CA ALA A 627 -1.96 -17.31 -3.18
C ALA A 627 -1.97 -15.76 -3.32
N SER A 628 -0.80 -15.13 -3.25
CA SER A 628 -0.72 -13.70 -2.92
C SER A 628 -0.65 -12.80 -4.16
N GLY A 629 -1.81 -12.39 -4.66
CA GLY A 629 -1.92 -11.76 -5.99
C GLY A 629 -1.56 -12.75 -7.08
N ILE A 630 -0.57 -12.38 -7.90
CA ILE A 630 0.04 -13.22 -8.96
C ILE A 630 1.12 -14.19 -8.44
N HIS A 631 1.58 -14.05 -7.20
CA HIS A 631 2.69 -14.85 -6.68
C HIS A 631 2.26 -16.28 -6.33
N PRO A 632 3.13 -17.29 -6.55
CA PRO A 632 2.86 -18.66 -6.17
C PRO A 632 2.79 -18.87 -4.64
N ARG A 633 2.28 -20.03 -4.23
CA ARG A 633 2.38 -20.51 -2.84
C ARG A 633 3.85 -20.75 -2.46
N HIS A 634 4.18 -20.68 -1.17
CA HIS A 634 5.58 -20.88 -0.73
C HIS A 634 6.05 -22.33 -0.97
N ALA A 635 5.20 -23.30 -0.65
CA ALA A 635 5.38 -24.73 -0.89
C ALA A 635 4.02 -25.45 -0.74
N GLU A 636 3.97 -26.77 -0.93
CA GLU A 636 2.77 -27.57 -0.58
C GLU A 636 2.48 -27.52 0.93
N TYR A 637 3.53 -27.69 1.75
CA TYR A 637 3.47 -27.56 3.21
C TYR A 637 4.51 -26.54 3.71
N TYR A 638 4.09 -25.62 4.58
CA TYR A 638 4.99 -24.63 5.17
C TYR A 638 4.55 -24.12 6.54
N ILE A 639 5.51 -23.68 7.35
CA ILE A 639 5.26 -22.91 8.57
C ILE A 639 5.08 -21.44 8.19
N ARG A 640 4.05 -20.80 8.75
CA ARG A 640 3.80 -19.38 8.67
C ARG A 640 4.04 -18.72 10.03
N ARG A 641 5.15 -17.97 10.15
CA ARG A 641 5.55 -17.28 11.38
C ARG A 641 4.99 -15.85 11.45
N VAL A 642 4.28 -15.51 12.53
CA VAL A 642 3.80 -14.15 12.82
C VAL A 642 4.47 -13.61 14.07
N ARG A 643 5.11 -12.44 13.96
CA ARG A 643 5.67 -11.70 15.10
C ARG A 643 4.56 -10.96 15.84
N CYS A 644 4.49 -11.15 17.16
CA CYS A 644 3.49 -10.56 18.04
C CYS A 644 4.18 -9.93 19.27
N THR A 645 3.75 -8.74 19.68
CA THR A 645 4.31 -8.05 20.86
C THR A 645 3.92 -8.80 22.12
N LYS A 646 4.85 -9.05 23.04
CA LYS A 646 4.58 -9.81 24.28
C LYS A 646 3.51 -9.13 25.16
N ASP A 647 3.42 -7.81 25.12
CA ASP A 647 2.42 -7.00 25.86
C ASP A 647 0.99 -7.00 25.26
N ASP A 648 0.77 -7.62 24.09
CA ASP A 648 -0.57 -7.69 23.49
C ASP A 648 -1.40 -8.80 24.18
N PRO A 649 -2.61 -8.50 24.72
CA PRO A 649 -3.53 -9.52 25.24
C PRO A 649 -3.78 -10.69 24.28
N LEU A 650 -3.67 -10.48 22.97
CA LEU A 650 -3.78 -11.53 21.96
C LEU A 650 -2.58 -12.49 21.96
N THR A 651 -1.36 -12.00 22.21
CA THR A 651 -0.16 -12.87 22.34
C THR A 651 -0.30 -13.77 23.57
N ARG A 652 -0.74 -13.19 24.69
CA ARG A 652 -1.03 -13.95 25.90
C ARG A 652 -2.19 -14.93 25.71
N PHE A 653 -3.28 -14.53 25.08
CA PHE A 653 -4.41 -15.42 24.76
C PHE A 653 -3.95 -16.66 23.99
N MET A 654 -3.10 -16.47 22.97
CA MET A 654 -2.53 -17.58 22.20
C MET A 654 -1.63 -18.50 23.03
N ALA A 655 -0.82 -17.95 23.95
CA ALA A 655 0.00 -18.74 24.87
C ALA A 655 -0.86 -19.55 25.85
N ASP A 656 -1.81 -18.90 26.51
CA ASP A 656 -2.73 -19.48 27.50
C ASP A 656 -3.62 -20.59 26.88
N HIS A 657 -3.78 -20.60 25.54
CA HIS A 657 -4.51 -21.63 24.79
C HIS A 657 -3.60 -22.57 23.95
N GLY A 658 -2.29 -22.61 24.21
CA GLY A 658 -1.39 -23.62 23.67
C GLY A 658 -0.92 -23.44 22.22
N VAL A 659 -1.06 -22.25 21.63
CA VAL A 659 -0.46 -21.96 20.31
C VAL A 659 1.07 -21.96 20.43
N PRO A 660 1.82 -22.66 19.55
CA PRO A 660 3.27 -22.67 19.56
C PRO A 660 3.88 -21.27 19.38
N LEU A 661 4.55 -20.79 20.44
CA LEU A 661 5.21 -19.50 20.52
C LEU A 661 6.72 -19.68 20.79
N GLU A 662 7.56 -18.95 20.06
CA GLU A 662 9.01 -18.85 20.28
C GLU A 662 9.44 -17.38 20.44
N ASP A 663 10.59 -17.14 21.09
CA ASP A 663 11.12 -15.78 21.25
C ASP A 663 11.79 -15.28 19.95
N CYS A 664 11.52 -14.03 19.56
CA CYS A 664 12.07 -13.44 18.34
C CYS A 664 13.58 -13.20 18.49
N ALA A 665 14.40 -13.87 17.69
CA ALA A 665 15.86 -13.82 17.75
C ALA A 665 16.47 -12.41 17.62
N MET A 666 15.74 -11.46 17.04
CA MET A 666 16.18 -10.05 16.93
C MET A 666 15.76 -9.17 18.12
N ARG A 667 14.70 -9.55 18.87
CA ARG A 667 14.09 -8.77 19.96
C ARG A 667 13.35 -9.71 20.95
N PRO A 668 14.07 -10.58 21.67
CA PRO A 668 13.45 -11.64 22.48
C PRO A 668 12.58 -11.07 23.60
N ASP A 669 13.01 -9.98 24.23
CA ASP A 669 12.35 -9.42 25.43
C ASP A 669 10.97 -8.82 25.14
N THR A 670 10.71 -8.39 23.90
CA THR A 670 9.50 -7.63 23.52
C THR A 670 8.64 -8.33 22.47
N THR A 671 9.20 -9.29 21.72
CA THR A 671 8.52 -9.89 20.56
C THR A 671 8.56 -11.41 20.65
N ALA A 672 7.39 -12.04 20.68
CA ALA A 672 7.22 -13.47 20.46
C ALA A 672 6.86 -13.76 18.99
N ILE A 673 6.91 -15.02 18.59
CA ILE A 673 6.56 -15.48 17.26
C ILE A 673 5.61 -16.67 17.35
N ALA A 674 4.37 -16.51 16.88
CA ALA A 674 3.41 -17.59 16.72
C ALA A 674 3.68 -18.32 15.40
N SER A 675 3.71 -19.65 15.44
CA SER A 675 3.96 -20.50 14.27
C SER A 675 2.71 -21.29 13.89
N PHE A 676 2.17 -21.04 12.69
CA PHE A 676 1.01 -21.74 12.16
C PHE A 676 1.43 -22.69 11.01
N PRO A 677 1.16 -23.99 11.08
CA PRO A 677 1.33 -24.88 9.93
C PRO A 677 0.27 -24.58 8.86
N ILE A 678 0.65 -24.56 7.58
CA ILE A 678 -0.22 -24.31 6.43
C ILE A 678 0.00 -25.40 5.39
N LYS A 679 -1.11 -25.87 4.79
CA LYS A 679 -1.13 -26.66 3.56
C LYS A 679 -1.73 -25.82 2.43
N SER A 680 -1.13 -25.87 1.24
CA SER A 680 -1.67 -25.25 0.02
C SER A 680 -2.81 -26.06 -0.61
N PRO A 681 -3.71 -25.44 -1.40
CA PRO A 681 -4.71 -26.16 -2.21
C PRO A 681 -4.07 -27.18 -3.15
N GLU A 682 -4.85 -28.17 -3.60
CA GLU A 682 -4.35 -29.22 -4.49
C GLU A 682 -4.18 -28.67 -5.91
N GLY A 683 -3.03 -28.94 -6.52
CA GLY A 683 -2.66 -28.38 -7.82
C GLY A 683 -2.28 -26.89 -7.81
N ALA A 684 -2.17 -26.25 -6.63
CA ALA A 684 -1.67 -24.88 -6.52
C ALA A 684 -0.18 -24.79 -6.90
N VAL A 685 0.18 -23.78 -7.69
CA VAL A 685 1.56 -23.55 -8.14
C VAL A 685 2.39 -23.00 -6.99
N THR A 686 3.53 -23.64 -6.70
CA THR A 686 4.48 -23.23 -5.66
C THR A 686 5.69 -22.48 -6.24
N ARG A 687 6.48 -21.84 -5.36
CA ARG A 687 7.70 -21.09 -5.71
C ARG A 687 8.74 -21.93 -6.47
N ASP A 688 8.73 -23.24 -6.27
CA ASP A 688 9.69 -24.15 -6.88
C ASP A 688 9.28 -24.59 -8.29
N ASP A 689 7.99 -24.45 -8.65
CA ASP A 689 7.40 -24.86 -9.93
C ASP A 689 7.55 -23.82 -11.06
N VAL A 690 8.31 -22.74 -10.80
CA VAL A 690 8.45 -21.58 -11.68
C VAL A 690 9.90 -21.06 -11.78
N SER A 691 10.30 -20.69 -12.99
CA SER A 691 11.50 -19.86 -13.25
C SER A 691 11.18 -18.37 -13.06
N ALA A 692 12.21 -17.54 -12.95
CA ALA A 692 12.07 -16.08 -12.93
C ALA A 692 11.42 -15.57 -14.24
N ILE A 693 11.80 -16.14 -15.39
CA ILE A 693 11.23 -15.79 -16.70
C ILE A 693 9.74 -16.17 -16.79
N SER A 694 9.34 -17.36 -16.34
CA SER A 694 7.92 -17.77 -16.39
C SER A 694 6.99 -16.89 -15.55
N GLN A 695 7.51 -16.32 -14.45
CA GLN A 695 6.78 -15.33 -13.64
C GLN A 695 6.64 -13.99 -14.38
N LEU A 696 7.67 -13.56 -15.12
CA LEU A 696 7.66 -12.35 -15.95
C LEU A 696 6.72 -12.48 -17.17
N GLU A 697 6.68 -13.66 -17.80
CA GLU A 697 5.78 -13.96 -18.93
C GLU A 697 4.30 -13.98 -18.49
N LEU A 698 4.00 -14.57 -17.33
CA LEU A 698 2.66 -14.51 -16.74
C LEU A 698 2.31 -13.07 -16.32
N CYS A 699 3.28 -12.32 -15.78
CA CYS A 699 3.13 -10.90 -15.44
C CYS A 699 2.73 -10.07 -16.67
N LEU A 700 3.43 -10.21 -17.81
CA LEU A 700 3.04 -9.55 -19.05
C LEU A 700 1.68 -10.01 -19.55
N THR A 701 1.34 -11.31 -19.48
CA THR A 701 0.00 -11.80 -19.83
C THR A 701 -1.09 -11.08 -19.01
N TYR A 702 -0.90 -10.95 -17.70
CA TYR A 702 -1.82 -10.21 -16.83
C TYR A 702 -1.83 -8.70 -17.09
N GLN A 703 -0.70 -8.08 -17.44
CA GLN A 703 -0.66 -6.66 -17.82
C GLN A 703 -1.37 -6.39 -19.15
N ARG A 704 -1.21 -7.28 -20.14
CA ARG A 704 -1.75 -7.13 -21.49
C ARG A 704 -3.26 -7.36 -21.55
N HIS A 705 -3.76 -8.36 -20.83
CA HIS A 705 -5.14 -8.88 -20.99
C HIS A 705 -6.08 -8.58 -19.82
N TRP A 706 -5.57 -8.48 -18.57
CA TRP A 706 -6.40 -8.16 -17.41
C TRP A 706 -6.30 -6.69 -16.98
N CYS A 707 -5.09 -6.15 -16.82
CA CYS A 707 -4.89 -4.85 -16.16
C CYS A 707 -5.16 -3.64 -17.06
N GLU A 708 -5.65 -2.56 -16.46
CA GLU A 708 -5.64 -1.20 -17.03
C GLU A 708 -4.65 -0.29 -16.26
N HIS A 709 -4.46 -0.59 -14.97
CA HIS A 709 -3.22 -0.27 -14.28
C HIS A 709 -2.18 -1.35 -14.59
N LYS A 710 -1.50 -1.90 -13.58
CA LYS A 710 -0.43 -2.89 -13.76
C LYS A 710 -0.47 -4.01 -12.72
N PRO A 711 0.15 -5.16 -13.00
CA PRO A 711 0.45 -6.15 -11.98
C PRO A 711 1.63 -5.69 -11.11
N SER A 712 1.52 -5.92 -9.81
CA SER A 712 2.63 -5.84 -8.86
C SER A 712 3.24 -7.22 -8.68
N ILE A 713 4.55 -7.33 -8.94
CA ILE A 713 5.30 -8.57 -8.81
C ILE A 713 6.69 -8.34 -8.19
N THR A 714 7.10 -9.28 -7.34
CA THR A 714 8.48 -9.49 -6.90
C THR A 714 8.96 -10.80 -7.49
N VAL A 715 9.85 -10.74 -8.48
CA VAL A 715 10.42 -11.91 -9.15
C VAL A 715 11.61 -12.39 -8.34
N THR A 716 11.55 -13.63 -7.85
CA THR A 716 12.71 -14.27 -7.20
C THR A 716 13.62 -14.89 -8.26
N VAL A 717 14.89 -14.50 -8.25
CA VAL A 717 15.88 -14.85 -9.26
C VAL A 717 16.94 -15.75 -8.62
N ARG A 718 17.12 -16.97 -9.15
CA ARG A 718 18.21 -17.87 -8.73
C ARG A 718 19.53 -17.40 -9.37
N GLU A 719 20.65 -17.77 -8.77
CA GLU A 719 21.98 -17.27 -9.16
C GLU A 719 22.28 -17.43 -10.67
N HIS A 720 21.97 -18.60 -11.24
CA HIS A 720 22.18 -18.87 -12.66
C HIS A 720 21.15 -18.22 -13.61
N GLU A 721 20.06 -17.63 -13.09
CA GLU A 721 19.00 -17.00 -13.89
C GLU A 721 19.32 -15.51 -14.19
N TRP A 722 20.13 -14.83 -13.40
CA TRP A 722 20.32 -13.36 -13.45
C TRP A 722 20.66 -12.78 -14.83
N MET A 723 21.51 -13.45 -15.61
CA MET A 723 21.90 -12.98 -16.94
C MET A 723 20.77 -13.15 -17.97
N ALA A 724 20.08 -14.29 -17.93
CA ALA A 724 18.94 -14.57 -18.82
C ALA A 724 17.73 -13.68 -18.49
N VAL A 725 17.48 -13.43 -17.20
CA VAL A 725 16.47 -12.47 -16.74
C VAL A 725 16.83 -11.05 -17.18
N GLY A 726 18.10 -10.63 -17.03
CA GLY A 726 18.54 -9.31 -17.49
C GLY A 726 18.33 -9.08 -18.98
N ALA A 727 18.70 -10.06 -19.82
CA ALA A 727 18.43 -10.02 -21.25
C ALA A 727 16.93 -9.94 -21.56
N TRP A 728 16.11 -10.82 -20.97
CA TRP A 728 14.65 -10.81 -21.16
C TRP A 728 14.01 -9.47 -20.74
N VAL A 729 14.48 -8.88 -19.64
CA VAL A 729 13.99 -7.59 -19.12
C VAL A 729 14.40 -6.43 -20.02
N TYR A 730 15.58 -6.48 -20.63
CA TYR A 730 15.99 -5.52 -21.66
C TYR A 730 15.12 -5.65 -22.92
N ASP A 731 14.88 -6.86 -23.40
CA ASP A 731 14.07 -7.11 -24.59
C ASP A 731 12.62 -6.63 -24.41
N HIS A 732 12.03 -6.84 -23.23
CA HIS A 732 10.63 -6.47 -22.92
C HIS A 732 10.46 -5.11 -22.23
N PHE A 733 11.53 -4.33 -22.05
CA PHE A 733 11.58 -3.15 -21.18
C PHE A 733 10.42 -2.16 -21.39
N ASP A 734 10.02 -1.96 -22.64
CA ASP A 734 8.96 -1.05 -23.08
C ASP A 734 7.55 -1.37 -22.55
N GLU A 735 7.31 -2.59 -22.07
CA GLU A 735 6.06 -2.95 -21.37
C GLU A 735 6.21 -3.00 -19.84
N LEU A 736 7.43 -3.00 -19.28
CA LEU A 736 7.68 -3.24 -17.85
C LEU A 736 7.44 -1.99 -16.98
N SER A 737 6.16 -1.73 -16.73
CA SER A 737 5.64 -0.57 -15.99
C SER A 737 5.94 -0.53 -14.48
N GLY A 738 6.49 -1.61 -13.93
CA GLY A 738 7.12 -1.63 -12.61
C GLY A 738 7.37 -3.04 -12.08
N VAL A 739 8.63 -3.37 -11.76
CA VAL A 739 9.04 -4.72 -11.34
C VAL A 739 10.06 -4.64 -10.20
N SER A 740 9.92 -5.53 -9.22
CA SER A 740 10.95 -5.81 -8.21
C SER A 740 11.60 -7.17 -8.50
N PHE A 741 12.92 -7.24 -8.37
CA PHE A 741 13.70 -8.47 -8.46
C PHE A 741 14.40 -8.71 -7.14
N LEU A 742 14.51 -9.96 -6.71
CA LEU A 742 15.09 -10.31 -5.41
C LEU A 742 15.90 -11.61 -5.53
N PRO A 743 17.08 -11.74 -4.90
CA PRO A 743 17.79 -13.01 -4.82
C PRO A 743 16.90 -14.10 -4.21
N TYR A 744 16.82 -15.27 -4.84
CA TYR A 744 15.94 -16.36 -4.40
C TYR A 744 16.21 -16.82 -2.95
N ASP A 745 17.49 -16.82 -2.53
CA ASP A 745 17.94 -17.15 -1.17
C ASP A 745 18.49 -15.89 -0.47
N CYS A 746 17.60 -15.13 0.17
CA CYS A 746 17.91 -13.90 0.93
C CYS A 746 18.66 -14.13 2.26
N GLY A 747 19.60 -15.07 2.31
CA GLY A 747 20.37 -15.42 3.50
C GLY A 747 19.61 -16.20 4.58
N SER A 748 20.36 -16.88 5.45
CA SER A 748 19.83 -17.80 6.47
C SER A 748 19.28 -17.07 7.71
N TYR A 749 18.16 -16.36 7.57
CA TYR A 749 17.44 -15.79 8.72
C TYR A 749 16.86 -16.92 9.60
N LYS A 750 17.35 -17.04 10.84
CA LYS A 750 16.96 -18.11 11.81
C LYS A 750 15.45 -18.33 11.98
N GLN A 751 14.63 -17.30 11.79
CA GLN A 751 13.17 -17.34 11.92
C GLN A 751 12.52 -16.67 10.69
N MET A 752 12.54 -17.38 9.56
CA MET A 752 11.91 -16.92 8.33
C MET A 752 10.38 -16.80 8.48
N PRO A 753 9.72 -15.80 7.85
CA PRO A 753 8.25 -15.66 7.88
C PRO A 753 7.50 -16.85 7.25
N TYR A 754 8.16 -17.54 6.32
CA TYR A 754 7.70 -18.77 5.67
C TYR A 754 8.85 -19.78 5.70
N GLU A 755 8.56 -21.05 5.96
CA GLU A 755 9.55 -22.13 5.98
C GLU A 755 8.94 -23.40 5.40
N LYS A 756 9.54 -23.95 4.34
CA LYS A 756 9.07 -25.18 3.68
C LYS A 756 9.33 -26.37 4.60
N VAL A 757 8.34 -27.25 4.76
CA VAL A 757 8.45 -28.49 5.54
C VAL A 757 7.93 -29.68 4.73
N ASP A 758 8.22 -30.91 5.18
CA ASP A 758 7.60 -32.11 4.63
C ASP A 758 6.22 -32.39 5.29
N ALA A 759 5.46 -33.32 4.69
CA ALA A 759 4.11 -33.67 5.15
C ALA A 759 4.09 -34.30 6.56
N ALA A 760 5.15 -34.99 6.98
CA ALA A 760 5.24 -35.61 8.30
C ALA A 760 5.47 -34.55 9.39
N THR A 761 6.35 -33.60 9.12
CA THR A 761 6.62 -32.42 9.95
C THR A 761 5.39 -31.52 10.03
N TYR A 762 4.69 -31.30 8.91
CA TYR A 762 3.40 -30.61 8.90
C TYR A 762 2.38 -31.32 9.81
N ALA A 763 2.20 -32.64 9.68
CA ALA A 763 1.27 -33.39 10.52
C ALA A 763 1.64 -33.32 12.02
N ALA A 764 2.93 -33.41 12.35
CA ALA A 764 3.43 -33.28 13.72
C ALA A 764 3.24 -31.86 14.29
N LEU A 765 3.36 -30.81 13.47
CA LEU A 765 3.06 -29.43 13.87
C LEU A 765 1.56 -29.20 14.02
N GLN A 766 0.73 -29.74 13.12
CA GLN A 766 -0.72 -29.66 13.19
C GLN A 766 -1.27 -30.36 14.45
N ALA A 767 -0.68 -31.51 14.82
CA ALA A 767 -1.00 -32.22 16.07
C ALA A 767 -0.55 -31.50 17.34
N ARG A 768 0.29 -30.46 17.23
CA ARG A 768 0.69 -29.56 18.34
C ARG A 768 -0.14 -28.28 18.42
N MET A 769 -1.00 -28.01 17.44
CA MET A 769 -1.94 -26.89 17.51
C MET A 769 -3.14 -27.26 18.40
N PRO A 770 -3.74 -26.30 19.12
CA PRO A 770 -5.04 -26.53 19.77
C PRO A 770 -6.10 -26.87 18.71
N PRO A 771 -7.05 -27.81 19.00
CA PRO A 771 -8.07 -28.20 18.02
C PRO A 771 -9.00 -27.07 17.58
N ALA A 772 -9.26 -26.11 18.46
CA ALA A 772 -9.90 -24.83 18.19
C ALA A 772 -9.59 -23.84 19.33
N LEU A 773 -9.43 -22.56 19.01
CA LEU A 773 -9.25 -21.49 19.99
C LEU A 773 -10.60 -20.94 20.49
N ASN A 774 -10.80 -20.92 21.81
CA ASN A 774 -11.98 -20.29 22.42
C ASN A 774 -11.87 -18.75 22.40
N TRP A 775 -12.12 -18.15 21.24
CA TRP A 775 -12.04 -16.71 21.02
C TRP A 775 -12.97 -15.85 21.90
N ALA A 776 -13.84 -16.43 22.74
CA ALA A 776 -14.57 -15.67 23.75
C ALA A 776 -13.65 -15.20 24.89
N GLY A 777 -12.69 -16.04 25.32
CA GLY A 777 -11.82 -15.77 26.49
C GLY A 777 -10.89 -14.57 26.33
N LEU A 778 -10.55 -14.17 25.10
CA LEU A 778 -9.74 -12.98 24.82
C LEU A 778 -10.29 -11.72 25.52
N ARG A 779 -11.62 -11.61 25.69
CA ARG A 779 -12.27 -10.47 26.34
C ARG A 779 -11.86 -10.27 27.81
N GLU A 780 -11.42 -11.32 28.49
CA GLU A 780 -11.01 -11.26 29.90
C GLU A 780 -9.61 -10.65 30.02
N LEU A 781 -8.70 -11.03 29.11
CA LEU A 781 -7.35 -10.44 29.02
C LEU A 781 -7.38 -8.99 28.50
N GLU A 782 -8.36 -8.62 27.67
CA GLU A 782 -8.51 -7.25 27.15
C GLU A 782 -9.03 -6.22 28.19
N ARG A 783 -9.63 -6.65 29.30
CA ARG A 783 -10.10 -5.75 30.37
C ARG A 783 -8.95 -5.23 31.24
N GLY A 784 -7.97 -6.09 31.53
CA GLY A 784 -6.91 -5.82 32.49
C GLY A 784 -7.36 -5.87 33.96
N PRO A 785 -6.41 -5.91 34.92
CA PRO A 785 -6.72 -5.88 36.35
C PRO A 785 -7.29 -4.52 36.77
N GLY A 786 -8.21 -4.51 37.73
CA GLY A 786 -8.84 -3.28 38.26
C GLY A 786 -9.95 -2.70 37.39
N ALA A 787 -10.46 -3.46 36.42
CA ALA A 787 -11.60 -3.07 35.58
C ALA A 787 -12.96 -3.19 36.29
N GLU A 788 -13.03 -3.97 37.38
CA GLU A 788 -14.23 -4.15 38.19
C GLU A 788 -14.33 -3.00 39.22
N ASP A 789 -13.27 -2.76 40.00
CA ASP A 789 -13.19 -1.67 41.00
C ASP A 789 -13.60 -0.29 40.45
N LYS A 790 -13.17 0.04 39.22
CA LYS A 790 -13.50 1.31 38.56
C LYS A 790 -14.95 1.40 38.12
N MET A 791 -15.55 0.28 37.72
CA MET A 791 -16.92 0.25 37.22
C MET A 791 -17.94 0.14 38.36
N ASP A 792 -17.60 -0.52 39.47
CA ASP A 792 -18.42 -0.50 40.68
C ASP A 792 -18.49 0.91 41.28
N ALA A 793 -17.40 1.70 41.19
CA ALA A 793 -17.43 3.12 41.53
C ALA A 793 -18.37 3.94 40.61
N GLU A 794 -18.28 3.77 39.29
CA GLU A 794 -19.14 4.49 38.33
C GLU A 794 -20.62 4.05 38.40
N LEU A 795 -20.89 2.77 38.70
CA LEU A 795 -22.24 2.23 38.93
C LEU A 795 -22.82 2.68 40.26
N ALA A 796 -22.04 2.69 41.35
CA ALA A 796 -22.47 3.25 42.63
C ALA A 796 -22.84 4.74 42.51
N CYS A 797 -22.08 5.52 41.74
CA CYS A 797 -22.39 6.92 41.44
C CYS A 797 -23.60 7.13 40.51
N THR A 798 -24.17 6.08 39.91
CA THR A 798 -25.36 6.17 39.04
C THR A 798 -26.59 5.41 39.55
N ALA A 799 -26.47 4.63 40.62
CA ALA A 799 -27.54 3.79 41.19
C ALA A 799 -28.05 4.25 42.58
N GLY A 800 -27.73 5.47 43.02
CA GLY A 800 -28.00 5.97 44.38
C GLY A 800 -28.81 7.26 44.44
N GLY A 801 -30.13 7.19 44.17
CA GLY A 801 -31.04 8.33 44.27
C GLY A 801 -32.16 8.11 45.28
N CYS A 802 -31.96 8.47 46.55
CA CYS A 802 -33.03 8.75 47.53
C CYS A 802 -32.52 9.51 48.76
N GLU A 803 -33.45 10.24 49.39
CA GLU A 803 -33.36 10.78 50.75
C GLU A 803 -33.35 9.60 51.78
N GLN A 804 -33.07 9.74 53.08
CA GLN A 804 -33.70 10.67 54.01
C GLN A 804 -33.08 10.65 55.43
N VAL A 805 -33.40 11.69 56.21
CA VAL A 805 -33.30 11.89 57.69
C VAL A 805 -31.93 11.91 58.39
N ASP A 806 -31.68 13.01 59.10
CA ASP A 806 -30.76 13.09 60.25
C ASP A 806 -31.28 12.28 61.45
N LEU A 807 -30.39 11.76 62.30
CA LEU A 807 -30.71 11.39 63.69
C LEU A 807 -29.48 11.48 64.62
N VAL A 808 -29.47 12.55 65.43
CA VAL A 808 -28.61 12.83 66.63
C VAL A 808 -27.11 12.99 66.38
#